data_AF-A0A257LSS6-F1
#
_entry.id   AF-A0A257LSS6-F1
#
_cell.length_a   1.000
_cell.length_b   1.000
_cell.length_c   1.000
_cell.angle_alpha   90.00
_cell.angle_beta   90.00
_cell.angle_gamma   90.00
#
_symmetry.space_group_name_H-M   'P 1'
#
loop_
_entity.id
_entity.type
_entity.pdbx_description
1 polymer ?
#
loop_
_entity_poly.entity_id
_entity_poly.type
_entity_poly.pdbx_seq_one_letter_code
_entity_poly.pdbx_strand_id
1 'polypeptide(L)'
;MVTAIRTWAVIPFLLSCQILSAGINDEFRATWAITWDIYSPYGNPYTSQRLCRQVMARHKRANMNAVLWQVRQNGEAYYPSSYEPWGRYIGHQDPGYDPLAYAIEEAHKRGLELHAWVNVFHVSAFYPGAPAYEHQNWICRDGYGQPMEEYRCFSPGLDSVRDYTVKVIMEIVRNYDIDGIHLDYVRWNEYTSGKEGELLAKSIPEERSLDGFITPELLKALQEAPPRNRYLYDIEHPWDTVPPEGFDTWEDWWRWSVTEFVRVLHDSIQAVKPWVRLSAAVLGRYNWGSWQAYGMVFQDAALWFNEGYVDQLTPMHYHWTTPAGFYNMLCGEYNCWEPWIQEGIAAGRLYTVGPGSYILDMYGVWDNHPAIVDTCRTIQWVDGFQFFSYATWCSHDYWDEAGSTFFNRKTKIRAMGLIDSIPPEPVQIELNKIDSLTYAITVLLEGATSDTNYWFAIYRSPDSIIDVSNDDIIHIHFGDSSFIYVDSFDGTQDYNGRYYYAATVFDRYWNESDISNVEASDSIPSFAPIVVYTVPADSDSISITGNITVGFSKTMDTTSFDDTTISIEPHIGIAQLLWADGNKTLTIVPDGYFQYDTWYELTIQPSASDINGRALDGNADGIEGDPFVLRFKTFAHDDIPPHIVYTYPTSGEDSFDIQDIITVVFDEPIDTNTLDTVSVRLYCGWTMLPIAFTHTVMHGKSILCIQPEQPFTPNTDYTVLLSHTHHITDTAGNPMSSHVVINFHTAAVTYTELVMIEDFTSPGTWWQPEQSGSTHGIDTSMVA
;
A
#
# COMPACT_ATOMS: atom_id res chain seq x y z
N MET A 1 40.97 42.10 -46.39
CA MET A 1 39.78 42.82 -46.90
C MET A 1 38.58 42.06 -46.35
N VAL A 2 37.93 42.44 -45.23
CA VAL A 2 37.00 43.59 -45.06
C VAL A 2 36.07 43.68 -46.27
N THR A 3 34.80 43.24 -46.22
CA THR A 3 33.60 43.82 -45.56
C THR A 3 32.48 42.75 -45.58
N ALA A 4 31.75 42.41 -44.51
CA ALA A 4 30.73 43.15 -43.74
C ALA A 4 29.26 42.98 -44.23
N ILE A 5 28.48 42.27 -43.40
CA ILE A 5 27.11 42.55 -42.91
C ILE A 5 25.91 42.37 -43.88
N ARG A 6 24.99 41.45 -43.51
CA ARG A 6 23.61 41.79 -43.12
C ARG A 6 22.91 40.67 -42.34
N THR A 7 22.57 41.04 -41.12
CA THR A 7 21.67 40.43 -40.15
C THR A 7 20.26 40.19 -40.71
N TRP A 8 19.70 39.03 -40.39
CA TRP A 8 18.27 38.86 -40.13
C TRP A 8 18.14 38.20 -38.77
N ALA A 9 17.53 38.93 -37.84
CA ALA A 9 17.16 38.46 -36.52
C ALA A 9 16.06 37.39 -36.68
N VAL A 10 16.35 36.17 -36.24
CA VAL A 10 15.30 35.20 -35.91
C VAL A 10 14.86 35.56 -34.51
N ILE A 11 13.64 36.11 -34.41
CA ILE A 11 12.93 36.30 -33.16
C ILE A 11 12.72 34.89 -32.57
N PRO A 12 13.21 34.56 -31.37
CA PRO A 12 12.73 33.38 -30.68
C PRO A 12 11.28 33.69 -30.30
N PHE A 13 10.33 32.99 -30.92
CA PHE A 13 9.01 32.83 -30.32
C PHE A 13 9.27 32.07 -29.01
N LEU A 14 9.40 32.81 -27.91
CA LEU A 14 9.21 32.28 -26.57
C LEU A 14 7.75 31.83 -26.53
N LEU A 15 7.49 30.57 -26.86
CA LEU A 15 6.36 29.85 -26.29
C LEU A 15 6.62 29.87 -24.79
N SER A 16 5.97 30.82 -24.11
CA SER A 16 5.75 30.74 -22.69
C SER A 16 4.97 29.46 -22.45
N CYS A 17 5.67 28.36 -22.22
CA CYS A 17 5.10 27.21 -21.56
C CYS A 17 4.68 27.74 -20.18
N GLN A 18 3.41 28.08 -20.03
CA GLN A 18 2.84 28.29 -18.72
C GLN A 18 2.88 26.91 -18.07
N ILE A 19 3.95 26.65 -17.32
CA ILE A 19 3.96 25.59 -16.32
C ILE A 19 2.91 26.05 -15.31
N LEU A 20 1.66 25.63 -15.53
CA LEU A 20 0.63 25.70 -14.50
C LEU A 20 1.19 24.88 -13.35
N SER A 21 1.49 25.54 -12.23
CA SER A 21 1.62 24.81 -10.97
C SER A 21 0.29 24.10 -10.79
N ALA A 22 0.30 22.76 -10.79
CA ALA A 22 -0.90 21.99 -10.48
C ALA A 22 -1.47 22.51 -9.14
N GLY A 23 -2.78 22.70 -9.10
CA GLY A 23 -3.44 23.11 -7.86
C GLY A 23 -3.27 22.02 -6.80
N ILE A 24 -3.38 22.37 -5.52
CA ILE A 24 -3.38 21.36 -4.43
C ILE A 24 -4.54 20.36 -4.60
N ASN A 25 -5.58 20.73 -5.36
CA ASN A 25 -6.71 19.88 -5.68
C ASN A 25 -6.47 18.85 -6.80
N ASP A 26 -5.34 18.89 -7.51
CA ASP A 26 -5.06 17.97 -8.62
C ASP A 26 -4.10 16.86 -8.17
N GLU A 27 -4.62 15.65 -7.95
CA GLU A 27 -3.80 14.49 -7.57
C GLU A 27 -4.54 13.18 -7.85
N PHE A 28 -3.98 12.31 -8.67
CA PHE A 28 -4.44 10.93 -8.85
C PHE A 28 -4.08 10.07 -7.64
N ARG A 29 -5.03 9.28 -7.14
CA ARG A 29 -4.81 8.42 -5.96
C ARG A 29 -5.52 7.10 -6.13
N ALA A 30 -4.75 6.02 -6.12
CA ALA A 30 -5.30 4.66 -6.24
C ALA A 30 -4.53 3.62 -5.42
N THR A 31 -5.16 2.46 -5.23
CA THR A 31 -4.47 1.22 -4.90
C THR A 31 -4.78 0.13 -5.92
N TRP A 32 -3.92 -0.89 -5.98
CA TRP A 32 -4.14 -2.10 -6.76
C TRP A 32 -4.97 -3.10 -6.00
N ALA A 33 -6.12 -3.47 -6.56
CA ALA A 33 -7.05 -4.45 -6.03
C ALA A 33 -6.96 -5.75 -6.85
N ILE A 34 -6.40 -6.79 -6.22
CA ILE A 34 -6.01 -8.03 -6.89
C ILE A 34 -7.15 -9.05 -6.80
N THR A 35 -7.33 -9.90 -7.82
CA THR A 35 -8.46 -10.83 -7.89
C THR A 35 -8.56 -11.78 -6.69
N TRP A 36 -7.45 -12.24 -6.12
CA TRP A 36 -7.47 -13.18 -4.99
C TRP A 36 -7.86 -12.53 -3.65
N ASP A 37 -7.88 -11.20 -3.57
CA ASP A 37 -8.39 -10.46 -2.40
C ASP A 37 -9.91 -10.26 -2.47
N ILE A 38 -10.47 -10.35 -3.68
CA ILE A 38 -11.88 -10.05 -3.97
C ILE A 38 -12.69 -11.34 -4.16
N TYR A 39 -12.11 -12.34 -4.83
CA TYR A 39 -12.77 -13.57 -5.22
C TYR A 39 -12.18 -14.78 -4.49
N SER A 40 -12.98 -15.84 -4.38
CA SER A 40 -12.55 -17.12 -3.82
C SER A 40 -13.17 -18.24 -4.65
N PRO A 41 -12.43 -19.31 -5.00
CA PRO A 41 -12.96 -20.43 -5.79
C PRO A 41 -14.19 -21.10 -5.18
N TYR A 42 -14.35 -20.97 -3.86
CA TYR A 42 -15.48 -21.49 -3.08
C TYR A 42 -16.42 -20.37 -2.58
N GLY A 43 -16.14 -19.13 -3.00
CA GLY A 43 -16.92 -17.96 -2.66
C GLY A 43 -18.27 -17.96 -3.38
N ASN A 44 -19.22 -17.26 -2.79
CA ASN A 44 -20.50 -16.98 -3.45
C ASN A 44 -20.53 -15.52 -3.95
N PRO A 45 -21.42 -15.20 -4.91
CA PRO A 45 -21.51 -13.86 -5.51
C PRO A 45 -21.75 -12.74 -4.51
N TYR A 46 -22.50 -13.01 -3.44
CA TYR A 46 -22.78 -12.00 -2.42
C TYR A 46 -21.51 -11.62 -1.65
N THR A 47 -20.61 -12.57 -1.41
CA THR A 47 -19.32 -12.30 -0.77
C THR A 47 -18.44 -11.41 -1.63
N SER A 48 -18.27 -11.71 -2.91
CA SER A 48 -17.43 -10.91 -3.82
C SER A 48 -18.03 -9.52 -4.07
N GLN A 49 -19.36 -9.40 -4.21
CA GLN A 49 -20.04 -8.10 -4.27
C GLN A 49 -19.85 -7.28 -3.00
N ARG A 50 -19.91 -7.92 -1.81
CA ARG A 50 -19.65 -7.24 -0.53
C ARG A 50 -18.21 -6.76 -0.45
N LEU A 51 -17.24 -7.59 -0.83
CA LEU A 51 -15.81 -7.22 -0.83
C LEU A 51 -15.56 -6.06 -1.81
N CYS A 52 -16.17 -6.09 -3.00
CA CYS A 52 -16.15 -4.97 -3.95
C CYS A 52 -16.64 -3.67 -3.31
N ARG A 53 -17.81 -3.68 -2.65
CA ARG A 53 -18.30 -2.48 -1.94
C ARG A 53 -17.36 -2.00 -0.84
N GLN A 54 -16.69 -2.92 -0.14
CA GLN A 54 -15.71 -2.60 0.89
C GLN A 54 -14.45 -1.95 0.31
N VAL A 55 -13.94 -2.45 -0.82
CA VAL A 55 -12.81 -1.84 -1.54
C VAL A 55 -13.13 -0.38 -1.88
N MET A 56 -14.29 -0.13 -2.50
CA MET A 56 -14.69 1.23 -2.90
C MET A 56 -14.92 2.15 -1.69
N ALA A 57 -15.52 1.63 -0.61
CA ALA A 57 -15.74 2.40 0.61
C ALA A 57 -14.42 2.80 1.30
N ARG A 58 -13.43 1.90 1.30
CA ARG A 58 -12.08 2.15 1.85
C ARG A 58 -11.33 3.21 1.07
N HIS A 59 -11.35 3.14 -0.27
CA HIS A 59 -10.78 4.20 -1.11
C HIS A 59 -11.42 5.56 -0.83
N LYS A 60 -12.75 5.59 -0.64
CA LYS A 60 -13.45 6.85 -0.30
C LYS A 60 -13.06 7.40 1.07
N ARG A 61 -12.84 6.54 2.08
CA ARG A 61 -12.34 6.92 3.42
C ARG A 61 -10.95 7.55 3.35
N ALA A 62 -10.06 7.02 2.51
CA ALA A 62 -8.72 7.57 2.29
C ALA A 62 -8.67 8.75 1.30
N ASN A 63 -9.81 9.32 0.92
CA ASN A 63 -9.92 10.39 -0.10
C ASN A 63 -9.20 10.06 -1.43
N MET A 64 -9.21 8.79 -1.83
CA MET A 64 -8.74 8.35 -3.15
C MET A 64 -9.81 8.61 -4.21
N ASN A 65 -9.39 8.69 -5.47
CA ASN A 65 -10.26 9.00 -6.61
C ASN A 65 -10.24 7.94 -7.72
N ALA A 66 -9.41 6.90 -7.62
CA ALA A 66 -9.38 5.81 -8.58
C ALA A 66 -9.09 4.45 -7.93
N VAL A 67 -9.45 3.36 -8.62
CA VAL A 67 -9.10 1.98 -8.25
C VAL A 67 -8.51 1.26 -9.46
N LEU A 68 -7.35 0.63 -9.29
CA LEU A 68 -6.75 -0.24 -10.31
C LEU A 68 -7.24 -1.67 -10.04
N TRP A 69 -8.26 -2.10 -10.79
CA TRP A 69 -9.04 -3.30 -10.50
C TRP A 69 -8.67 -4.43 -11.46
N GLN A 70 -8.10 -5.53 -10.95
CA GLN A 70 -7.67 -6.64 -11.81
C GLN A 70 -8.85 -7.36 -12.44
N VAL A 71 -8.87 -7.43 -13.77
CA VAL A 71 -9.93 -8.09 -14.56
C VAL A 71 -9.43 -9.26 -15.40
N ARG A 72 -8.11 -9.35 -15.58
CA ARG A 72 -7.45 -10.44 -16.32
C ARG A 72 -6.18 -10.86 -15.62
N GLN A 73 -6.08 -12.15 -15.29
CA GLN A 73 -4.88 -12.75 -14.73
C GLN A 73 -4.68 -14.15 -15.33
N ASN A 74 -3.44 -14.49 -15.66
CA ASN A 74 -3.04 -15.83 -16.13
C ASN A 74 -3.76 -16.33 -17.39
N GLY A 75 -4.29 -15.43 -18.22
CA GLY A 75 -5.10 -15.78 -19.40
C GLY A 75 -6.53 -16.19 -19.04
N GLU A 76 -7.03 -15.74 -17.90
CA GLU A 76 -8.40 -15.94 -17.45
C GLU A 76 -9.06 -14.59 -17.13
N ALA A 77 -10.37 -14.50 -17.37
CA ALA A 77 -11.18 -13.30 -17.23
C ALA A 77 -12.03 -13.31 -15.95
N TYR A 78 -12.18 -12.12 -15.37
CA TYR A 78 -13.08 -11.82 -14.24
C TYR A 78 -14.26 -10.95 -14.70
N TYR A 79 -14.70 -11.22 -15.93
CA TYR A 79 -15.84 -10.64 -16.64
C TYR A 79 -16.31 -11.65 -17.71
N PRO A 80 -17.55 -11.55 -18.21
CA PRO A 80 -18.01 -12.39 -19.32
C PRO A 80 -17.19 -12.13 -20.60
N SER A 81 -16.22 -13.00 -20.88
CA SER A 81 -15.36 -12.91 -22.07
C SER A 81 -15.74 -13.93 -23.14
N SER A 82 -15.63 -13.53 -24.40
CA SER A 82 -15.72 -14.45 -25.56
C SER A 82 -14.37 -15.04 -25.99
N TYR A 83 -13.26 -14.55 -25.41
CA TYR A 83 -11.89 -14.95 -25.75
C TYR A 83 -11.22 -15.82 -24.69
N GLU A 84 -11.54 -15.60 -23.41
CA GLU A 84 -10.84 -16.23 -22.28
C GLU A 84 -11.82 -16.88 -21.30
N PRO A 85 -11.43 -17.99 -20.64
CA PRO A 85 -12.27 -18.65 -19.66
C PRO A 85 -12.39 -17.85 -18.37
N TRP A 86 -13.38 -18.18 -17.55
CA TRP A 86 -13.51 -17.64 -16.20
C TRP A 86 -12.30 -17.98 -15.33
N GLY A 87 -11.91 -17.01 -14.49
CA GLY A 87 -10.77 -17.11 -13.58
C GLY A 87 -10.88 -18.19 -12.50
N ARG A 88 -9.72 -18.71 -12.09
CA ARG A 88 -9.57 -19.66 -10.99
C ARG A 88 -10.20 -19.18 -9.69
N TYR A 89 -10.04 -17.91 -9.32
CA TYR A 89 -10.61 -17.40 -8.06
C TYR A 89 -12.13 -17.22 -8.11
N ILE A 90 -12.77 -17.43 -9.27
CA ILE A 90 -14.22 -17.54 -9.38
C ILE A 90 -14.65 -19.03 -9.62
N GLY A 91 -13.70 -19.96 -9.57
CA GLY A 91 -13.95 -21.39 -9.72
C GLY A 91 -14.10 -21.85 -11.16
N HIS A 92 -13.53 -21.11 -12.13
CA HIS A 92 -13.59 -21.40 -13.57
C HIS A 92 -15.01 -21.51 -14.17
N GLN A 93 -15.99 -20.88 -13.53
CA GLN A 93 -17.39 -20.92 -13.98
C GLN A 93 -18.05 -19.54 -13.81
N ASP A 94 -19.16 -19.33 -14.53
CA ASP A 94 -19.96 -18.12 -14.41
C ASP A 94 -20.46 -17.96 -12.95
N PRO A 95 -20.11 -16.86 -12.25
CA PRO A 95 -20.58 -16.62 -10.90
C PRO A 95 -22.07 -16.23 -10.84
N GLY A 96 -22.78 -16.13 -11.97
CA GLY A 96 -24.18 -15.73 -12.04
C GLY A 96 -24.39 -14.22 -12.01
N TYR A 97 -23.32 -13.43 -12.17
CA TYR A 97 -23.35 -11.98 -12.34
C TYR A 97 -22.08 -11.53 -13.07
N ASP A 98 -22.07 -10.31 -13.59
CA ASP A 98 -20.90 -9.71 -14.21
C ASP A 98 -20.05 -8.96 -13.16
N PRO A 99 -18.84 -9.45 -12.80
CA PRO A 99 -18.06 -8.84 -11.75
C PRO A 99 -17.47 -7.47 -12.11
N LEU A 100 -17.11 -7.25 -13.38
CA LEU A 100 -16.54 -5.98 -13.83
C LEU A 100 -17.63 -4.89 -13.93
N ALA A 101 -18.78 -5.21 -14.52
CA ALA A 101 -19.89 -4.26 -14.57
C ALA A 101 -20.32 -3.82 -13.16
N TYR A 102 -20.37 -4.76 -12.22
CA TYR A 102 -20.70 -4.46 -10.81
C TYR A 102 -19.65 -3.56 -10.14
N ALA A 103 -18.36 -3.81 -10.40
CA ALA A 103 -17.28 -2.99 -9.84
C ALA A 103 -17.32 -1.56 -10.36
N ILE A 104 -17.57 -1.37 -11.66
CA ILE A 104 -17.71 -0.04 -12.29
C ILE A 104 -18.87 0.73 -11.64
N GLU A 105 -20.04 0.10 -11.55
CA GLU A 105 -21.22 0.72 -10.93
C GLU A 105 -20.95 1.17 -9.49
N GLU A 106 -20.29 0.33 -8.67
CA GLU A 106 -19.98 0.68 -7.28
C GLU A 106 -18.88 1.74 -7.14
N ALA A 107 -17.91 1.79 -8.07
CA ALA A 107 -16.88 2.83 -8.11
C ALA A 107 -17.50 4.20 -8.46
N HIS A 108 -18.23 4.26 -9.57
CA HIS A 108 -18.91 5.45 -10.07
C HIS A 108 -19.90 6.03 -9.06
N LYS A 109 -20.71 5.20 -8.40
CA LYS A 109 -21.62 5.62 -7.29
C LYS A 109 -20.91 6.36 -6.16
N ARG A 110 -19.59 6.17 -6.00
CA ARG A 110 -18.77 6.78 -4.93
C ARG A 110 -17.86 7.89 -5.46
N GLY A 111 -17.97 8.24 -6.73
CA GLY A 111 -17.10 9.23 -7.37
C GLY A 111 -15.66 8.74 -7.45
N LEU A 112 -15.46 7.49 -7.90
CA LEU A 112 -14.16 6.87 -8.14
C LEU A 112 -14.06 6.45 -9.60
N GLU A 113 -12.92 6.71 -10.25
CA GLU A 113 -12.57 6.05 -11.51
C GLU A 113 -12.29 4.55 -11.27
N LEU A 114 -12.67 3.70 -12.22
CA LEU A 114 -12.24 2.31 -12.29
C LEU A 114 -11.38 2.09 -13.53
N HIS A 115 -10.13 1.69 -13.29
CA HIS A 115 -9.20 1.29 -14.33
C HIS A 115 -9.13 -0.23 -14.36
N ALA A 116 -9.50 -0.83 -15.48
CA ALA A 116 -9.45 -2.27 -15.67
C ALA A 116 -7.99 -2.72 -15.87
N TRP A 117 -7.45 -3.36 -14.85
CA TRP A 117 -6.08 -3.87 -14.83
C TRP A 117 -5.99 -5.25 -15.47
N VAL A 118 -5.11 -5.37 -16.46
CA VAL A 118 -4.84 -6.59 -17.21
C VAL A 118 -3.38 -6.98 -17.12
N ASN A 119 -3.09 -8.24 -16.76
CA ASN A 119 -1.79 -8.83 -17.05
C ASN A 119 -1.75 -9.11 -18.55
N VAL A 120 -0.77 -8.58 -19.29
CA VAL A 120 -0.79 -8.57 -20.77
C VAL A 120 -0.27 -9.85 -21.40
N PHE A 121 1.01 -10.18 -21.21
CA PHE A 121 1.61 -11.36 -21.86
C PHE A 121 1.71 -12.58 -20.95
N HIS A 122 1.47 -12.42 -19.64
CA HIS A 122 1.48 -13.51 -18.67
C HIS A 122 0.19 -14.34 -18.74
N VAL A 123 0.30 -15.63 -19.11
CA VAL A 123 -0.81 -16.53 -19.46
C VAL A 123 -0.61 -17.96 -18.92
N SER A 124 -0.35 -18.08 -17.63
CA SER A 124 0.03 -19.35 -17.03
C SER A 124 -1.03 -20.45 -16.99
N ALA A 125 -2.33 -20.12 -17.09
CA ALA A 125 -3.40 -21.11 -17.04
C ALA A 125 -3.26 -22.13 -18.19
N PHE A 126 -3.23 -23.42 -17.84
CA PHE A 126 -2.94 -24.50 -18.78
C PHE A 126 -3.95 -25.66 -18.69
N TYR A 127 -5.16 -25.42 -19.16
CA TYR A 127 -6.25 -26.38 -19.26
C TYR A 127 -7.12 -26.08 -20.50
N PRO A 128 -7.97 -27.01 -20.97
CA PRO A 128 -8.81 -26.80 -22.17
C PRO A 128 -9.61 -25.50 -22.11
N GLY A 129 -9.51 -24.68 -23.16
CA GLY A 129 -10.12 -23.35 -23.24
C GLY A 129 -9.22 -22.20 -22.76
N ALA A 130 -8.18 -22.45 -21.96
CA ALA A 130 -7.21 -21.43 -21.59
C ALA A 130 -6.28 -21.10 -22.78
N PRO A 131 -5.91 -19.83 -22.98
CA PRO A 131 -5.20 -19.40 -24.19
C PRO A 131 -3.86 -20.10 -24.38
N ALA A 132 -3.07 -20.31 -23.33
CA ALA A 132 -1.79 -21.02 -23.45
C ALA A 132 -1.94 -22.51 -23.77
N TYR A 133 -3.07 -23.12 -23.39
CA TYR A 133 -3.38 -24.51 -23.76
C TYR A 133 -3.77 -24.63 -25.24
N GLU A 134 -4.60 -23.71 -25.73
CA GLU A 134 -5.08 -23.67 -27.11
C GLU A 134 -4.01 -23.20 -28.11
N HIS A 135 -3.08 -22.35 -27.66
CA HIS A 135 -2.07 -21.70 -28.50
C HIS A 135 -0.64 -21.95 -27.99
N GLN A 136 -0.26 -23.22 -27.84
CA GLN A 136 1.06 -23.61 -27.33
C GLN A 136 2.24 -23.11 -28.20
N ASN A 137 2.00 -22.84 -29.49
CA ASN A 137 2.99 -22.26 -30.38
C ASN A 137 3.28 -20.78 -30.11
N TRP A 138 2.43 -20.10 -29.34
CA TRP A 138 2.60 -18.70 -28.95
C TRP A 138 3.45 -18.49 -27.69
N ILE A 139 3.67 -19.55 -26.91
CA ILE A 139 4.45 -19.49 -25.67
C ILE A 139 5.92 -19.16 -25.99
N CYS A 140 6.50 -18.24 -25.22
CA CYS A 140 7.91 -17.88 -25.29
C CYS A 140 8.81 -19.12 -25.20
N ARG A 141 9.90 -19.10 -25.95
CA ARG A 141 10.87 -20.19 -26.06
C ARG A 141 12.25 -19.73 -25.70
N ASP A 142 13.05 -20.67 -25.19
CA ASP A 142 14.48 -20.46 -25.04
C ASP A 142 15.21 -20.60 -26.39
N GLY A 143 16.52 -20.36 -26.38
CA GLY A 143 17.35 -20.44 -27.59
C GLY A 143 17.60 -21.87 -28.09
N TYR A 144 17.11 -22.89 -27.38
CA TYR A 144 17.04 -24.27 -27.87
C TYR A 144 15.66 -24.62 -28.44
N GLY A 145 14.76 -23.64 -28.51
CA GLY A 145 13.40 -23.79 -29.00
C GLY A 145 12.44 -24.46 -28.02
N GLN A 146 12.83 -24.65 -26.75
CA GLN A 146 11.96 -25.24 -25.74
C GLN A 146 11.00 -24.17 -25.20
N PRO A 147 9.67 -24.44 -25.16
CA PRO A 147 8.71 -23.50 -24.62
C PRO A 147 8.79 -23.44 -23.09
N MET A 148 8.34 -22.34 -22.50
CA MET A 148 8.15 -22.26 -21.06
C MET A 148 7.18 -23.35 -20.56
N GLU A 149 7.58 -24.10 -19.54
CA GLU A 149 6.75 -25.14 -18.92
C GLU A 149 5.93 -24.62 -17.72
N GLU A 150 6.36 -23.50 -17.13
CA GLU A 150 5.76 -22.81 -15.99
C GLU A 150 5.93 -21.30 -16.20
N TYR A 151 5.15 -20.45 -15.52
CA TYR A 151 5.21 -18.99 -15.69
C TYR A 151 5.01 -18.55 -17.14
N ARG A 152 4.13 -19.26 -17.86
CA ARG A 152 4.02 -19.16 -19.31
C ARG A 152 3.69 -17.74 -19.71
N CYS A 153 4.52 -17.19 -20.58
CA CYS A 153 4.28 -15.93 -21.24
C CYS A 153 4.09 -16.17 -22.74
N PHE A 154 3.17 -15.44 -23.35
CA PHE A 154 3.12 -15.36 -24.81
C PHE A 154 4.22 -14.46 -25.35
N SER A 155 4.77 -14.81 -26.51
CA SER A 155 5.77 -13.99 -27.20
C SER A 155 5.13 -12.72 -27.77
N PRO A 156 5.53 -11.52 -27.32
CA PRO A 156 5.14 -10.27 -27.95
C PRO A 156 5.63 -10.18 -29.41
N GLY A 157 6.65 -10.96 -29.78
CA GLY A 157 7.23 -11.02 -31.12
C GLY A 157 6.27 -11.52 -32.20
N LEU A 158 5.26 -12.31 -31.82
CA LEU A 158 4.29 -12.86 -32.76
C LEU A 158 3.13 -11.90 -33.01
N ASP A 159 2.87 -11.56 -34.28
CA ASP A 159 1.75 -10.71 -34.70
C ASP A 159 0.42 -11.26 -34.19
N SER A 160 0.22 -12.57 -34.26
CA SER A 160 -1.01 -13.23 -33.79
C SER A 160 -1.25 -13.06 -32.29
N VAL A 161 -0.18 -12.99 -31.48
CA VAL A 161 -0.28 -12.73 -30.04
C VAL A 161 -0.71 -11.29 -29.81
N ARG A 162 -0.04 -10.32 -30.45
CA ARG A 162 -0.40 -8.89 -30.30
C ARG A 162 -1.85 -8.65 -30.72
N ASP A 163 -2.26 -9.21 -31.87
CA ASP A 163 -3.63 -9.13 -32.39
C ASP A 163 -4.66 -9.75 -31.44
N TYR A 164 -4.36 -10.93 -30.88
CA TYR A 164 -5.24 -11.61 -29.93
C TYR A 164 -5.40 -10.78 -28.66
N THR A 165 -4.30 -10.34 -28.05
CA THR A 165 -4.33 -9.58 -26.80
C THR A 165 -5.02 -8.23 -26.97
N VAL A 166 -4.83 -7.54 -28.11
CA VAL A 166 -5.59 -6.33 -28.45
C VAL A 166 -7.10 -6.63 -28.53
N LYS A 167 -7.52 -7.75 -29.12
CA LYS A 167 -8.94 -8.12 -29.18
C LYS A 167 -9.55 -8.36 -27.80
N VAL A 168 -8.83 -9.06 -26.92
CA VAL A 168 -9.24 -9.30 -25.52
C VAL A 168 -9.45 -7.97 -24.79
N ILE A 169 -8.48 -7.06 -24.84
CA ILE A 169 -8.59 -5.78 -24.14
C ILE A 169 -9.68 -4.89 -24.77
N MET A 170 -9.80 -4.90 -26.10
CA MET A 170 -10.83 -4.14 -26.79
C MET A 170 -12.25 -4.71 -26.60
N GLU A 171 -12.41 -5.97 -26.17
CA GLU A 171 -13.70 -6.49 -25.68
C GLU A 171 -14.14 -5.71 -24.44
N ILE A 172 -13.22 -5.48 -23.50
CA ILE A 172 -13.48 -4.69 -22.29
C ILE A 172 -13.84 -3.25 -22.67
N VAL A 173 -12.99 -2.60 -23.49
CA VAL A 173 -13.19 -1.20 -23.89
C VAL A 173 -14.55 -1.01 -24.56
N ARG A 174 -14.99 -1.92 -25.42
CA ARG A 174 -16.28 -1.78 -26.10
C ARG A 174 -17.47 -1.99 -25.18
N ASN A 175 -17.39 -2.95 -24.25
CA ASN A 175 -18.56 -3.44 -23.53
C ASN A 175 -18.81 -2.74 -22.18
N TYR A 176 -17.82 -2.07 -21.60
CA TYR A 176 -17.91 -1.51 -20.25
C TYR A 176 -17.65 0.00 -20.19
N ASP A 177 -18.30 0.72 -19.28
CA ASP A 177 -18.04 2.15 -18.99
C ASP A 177 -16.85 2.31 -18.04
N ILE A 178 -15.68 1.83 -18.46
CA ILE A 178 -14.42 2.00 -17.73
C ILE A 178 -13.86 3.41 -17.92
N ASP A 179 -13.05 3.84 -16.96
CA ASP A 179 -12.32 5.12 -17.02
C ASP A 179 -10.91 4.94 -17.59
N GLY A 180 -10.35 3.74 -17.44
CA GLY A 180 -9.03 3.42 -17.98
C GLY A 180 -8.78 1.93 -18.19
N ILE A 181 -7.77 1.63 -19.00
CA ILE A 181 -7.10 0.34 -19.09
C ILE A 181 -5.73 0.50 -18.42
N HIS A 182 -5.41 -0.44 -17.53
CA HIS A 182 -4.14 -0.46 -16.81
C HIS A 182 -3.34 -1.72 -17.19
N LEU A 183 -2.19 -1.53 -17.83
CA LEU A 183 -1.36 -2.63 -18.33
C LEU A 183 -0.34 -3.05 -17.26
N ASP A 184 -0.36 -4.33 -16.91
CA ASP A 184 0.67 -4.97 -16.11
C ASP A 184 1.26 -6.15 -16.87
N TYR A 185 2.48 -6.58 -16.55
CA TYR A 185 3.22 -7.60 -17.29
C TYR A 185 3.23 -7.35 -18.82
N VAL A 186 3.22 -6.07 -19.23
CA VAL A 186 3.40 -5.63 -20.62
C VAL A 186 4.88 -5.64 -20.97
N ARG A 187 5.47 -6.84 -20.92
CA ARG A 187 6.92 -7.06 -21.01
C ARG A 187 7.25 -8.46 -21.51
N TRP A 188 8.50 -8.65 -21.93
CA TRP A 188 9.08 -9.99 -22.02
C TRP A 188 9.39 -10.51 -20.61
N ASN A 189 9.43 -11.83 -20.46
CA ASN A 189 9.58 -12.46 -19.15
C ASN A 189 11.00 -12.35 -18.55
N GLU A 190 11.05 -12.47 -17.23
CA GLU A 190 12.26 -12.44 -16.40
C GLU A 190 12.79 -13.84 -16.01
N TYR A 191 12.42 -14.90 -16.74
CA TYR A 191 12.83 -16.28 -16.44
C TYR A 191 13.94 -16.81 -17.36
N THR A 192 14.60 -17.88 -16.92
CA THR A 192 15.69 -18.54 -17.63
C THR A 192 15.50 -20.07 -17.64
N SER A 193 15.95 -20.74 -18.70
CA SER A 193 16.01 -22.22 -18.82
C SER A 193 17.33 -22.81 -18.32
N GLY A 194 18.13 -22.04 -17.59
CA GLY A 194 19.27 -22.60 -16.86
C GLY A 194 18.77 -23.46 -15.69
N LYS A 195 19.47 -24.55 -15.37
CA LYS A 195 19.09 -25.46 -14.27
C LYS A 195 18.80 -24.74 -12.94
N GLU A 196 19.60 -23.73 -12.61
CA GLU A 196 19.38 -22.90 -11.41
C GLU A 196 18.11 -22.03 -11.54
N GLY A 197 17.89 -21.41 -12.71
CA GLY A 197 16.68 -20.64 -12.99
C GLY A 197 15.40 -21.48 -12.97
N GLU A 198 15.43 -22.70 -13.50
CA GLU A 198 14.30 -23.62 -13.47
C GLU A 198 13.92 -24.02 -12.03
N LEU A 199 14.93 -24.32 -11.19
CA LEU A 199 14.69 -24.66 -9.79
C LEU A 199 14.13 -23.48 -9.01
N LEU A 200 14.63 -22.26 -9.27
CA LEU A 200 14.15 -21.05 -8.61
C LEU A 200 12.71 -20.71 -9.04
N ALA A 201 12.39 -20.79 -10.32
CA ALA A 201 11.03 -20.60 -10.80
C ALA A 201 10.05 -21.56 -10.11
N LYS A 202 10.40 -22.86 -10.05
CA LYS A 202 9.60 -23.90 -9.36
C LYS A 202 9.41 -23.66 -7.87
N SER A 203 10.36 -22.99 -7.22
CA SER A 203 10.31 -22.74 -5.77
C SER A 203 9.38 -21.58 -5.40
N ILE A 204 9.04 -20.72 -6.36
CA ILE A 204 8.11 -19.62 -6.15
C ILE A 204 6.70 -20.16 -6.45
N PRO A 205 5.69 -19.92 -5.60
CA PRO A 205 4.31 -20.24 -5.95
C PRO A 205 3.77 -19.24 -6.99
N GLU A 206 3.42 -19.73 -8.16
CA GLU A 206 2.91 -18.93 -9.29
C GLU A 206 1.58 -18.22 -8.96
N GLU A 207 0.81 -18.78 -8.03
CA GLU A 207 -0.58 -18.39 -7.77
C GLU A 207 -0.73 -17.23 -6.78
N ARG A 208 0.32 -16.80 -6.07
CA ARG A 208 0.25 -15.68 -5.10
C ARG A 208 1.55 -14.88 -5.01
N SER A 209 2.29 -14.80 -6.11
CA SER A 209 3.49 -13.97 -6.15
C SER A 209 3.10 -12.50 -6.28
N LEU A 210 3.58 -11.67 -5.36
CA LEU A 210 3.44 -10.22 -5.45
C LEU A 210 4.40 -9.71 -6.55
N ASP A 211 3.90 -8.91 -7.49
CA ASP A 211 4.74 -8.36 -8.57
C ASP A 211 5.80 -7.40 -8.01
N GLY A 212 6.85 -7.15 -8.79
CA GLY A 212 7.89 -6.20 -8.46
C GLY A 212 8.90 -6.68 -7.40
N PHE A 213 8.88 -7.98 -7.06
CA PHE A 213 9.90 -8.62 -6.23
C PHE A 213 10.69 -9.67 -7.04
N ILE A 214 12.01 -9.51 -7.10
CA ILE A 214 12.94 -10.51 -7.67
C ILE A 214 13.95 -10.89 -6.60
N THR A 215 14.11 -12.19 -6.33
CA THR A 215 15.10 -12.65 -5.34
C THR A 215 16.51 -12.38 -5.84
N PRO A 216 17.50 -12.17 -4.94
CA PRO A 216 18.90 -12.03 -5.34
C PRO A 216 19.41 -13.20 -6.19
N GLU A 217 18.95 -14.42 -5.90
CA GLU A 217 19.30 -15.64 -6.62
C GLU A 217 18.71 -15.63 -8.04
N LEU A 218 17.43 -15.27 -8.20
CA LEU A 218 16.78 -15.19 -9.50
C LEU A 218 17.39 -14.07 -10.34
N LEU A 219 17.69 -12.92 -9.71
CA LEU A 219 18.37 -11.82 -10.37
C LEU A 219 19.77 -12.21 -10.84
N LYS A 220 20.54 -12.90 -9.99
CA LYS A 220 21.87 -13.41 -10.36
C LYS A 220 21.77 -14.40 -11.52
N ALA A 221 20.84 -15.35 -11.45
CA ALA A 221 20.59 -16.30 -12.54
C ALA A 221 20.23 -15.59 -13.85
N LEU A 222 19.39 -14.54 -13.78
CA LEU A 222 19.01 -13.72 -14.92
C LEU A 222 20.20 -12.98 -15.54
N GLN A 223 21.10 -12.43 -14.71
CA GLN A 223 22.28 -11.68 -15.15
C GLN A 223 23.39 -12.57 -15.70
N GLU A 224 23.54 -13.78 -15.16
CA GLU A 224 24.58 -14.73 -15.56
C GLU A 224 24.12 -15.65 -16.71
N ALA A 225 22.81 -15.72 -16.98
CA ALA A 225 22.26 -16.55 -18.04
C ALA A 225 22.78 -16.12 -19.42
N PRO A 226 23.36 -17.06 -20.20
CA PRO A 226 23.60 -16.83 -21.62
C PRO A 226 22.29 -16.44 -22.32
N PRO A 227 22.30 -15.57 -23.34
CA PRO A 227 21.06 -15.14 -24.01
C PRO A 227 20.21 -16.30 -24.58
N ARG A 228 20.85 -17.41 -24.99
CA ARG A 228 20.15 -18.63 -25.43
C ARG A 228 19.43 -19.39 -24.31
N ASN A 229 19.71 -19.09 -23.05
CA ASN A 229 19.04 -19.66 -21.89
C ASN A 229 17.92 -18.72 -21.38
N ARG A 230 17.63 -17.62 -22.08
CA ARG A 230 16.49 -16.75 -21.79
C ARG A 230 15.30 -17.15 -22.65
N TYR A 231 14.08 -17.07 -22.12
CA TYR A 231 12.84 -17.30 -22.88
C TYR A 231 12.44 -16.06 -23.70
N LEU A 232 13.29 -15.62 -24.63
CA LEU A 232 13.09 -14.42 -25.43
C LEU A 232 12.85 -14.71 -26.92
N TYR A 233 12.57 -15.95 -27.27
CA TYR A 233 12.38 -16.38 -28.66
C TYR A 233 10.97 -16.94 -28.84
N ASP A 234 10.62 -17.23 -30.09
CA ASP A 234 9.38 -17.90 -30.43
C ASP A 234 9.57 -18.84 -31.63
N ILE A 235 8.47 -19.42 -32.10
CA ILE A 235 8.50 -20.42 -33.17
C ILE A 235 8.86 -19.81 -34.54
N GLU A 236 8.64 -18.52 -34.75
CA GLU A 236 8.93 -17.82 -36.01
C GLU A 236 10.31 -17.16 -35.97
N HIS A 237 10.80 -16.84 -34.77
CA HIS A 237 12.05 -16.13 -34.52
C HIS A 237 12.99 -16.93 -33.60
N PRO A 238 13.56 -18.07 -34.04
CA PRO A 238 14.45 -18.87 -33.21
C PRO A 238 15.85 -18.25 -33.07
N TRP A 239 16.55 -18.56 -31.98
CA TRP A 239 17.85 -17.98 -31.61
C TRP A 239 18.95 -18.09 -32.68
N ASP A 240 18.96 -19.17 -33.48
CA ASP A 240 19.98 -19.40 -34.50
C ASP A 240 19.76 -18.58 -35.79
N THR A 241 18.82 -17.65 -35.77
CA THR A 241 18.54 -16.69 -36.83
C THR A 241 19.10 -15.30 -36.53
N VAL A 242 19.09 -14.45 -37.54
CA VAL A 242 19.36 -13.01 -37.37
C VAL A 242 18.11 -12.32 -36.82
N PRO A 243 18.26 -11.17 -36.13
CA PRO A 243 17.10 -10.35 -35.77
C PRO A 243 16.19 -10.11 -36.98
N PRO A 244 14.87 -9.98 -36.79
CA PRO A 244 13.93 -9.77 -37.88
C PRO A 244 14.27 -8.56 -38.76
N GLU A 245 13.83 -8.60 -40.01
CA GLU A 245 14.14 -7.56 -41.00
C GLU A 245 13.72 -6.17 -40.48
N GLY A 246 14.65 -5.20 -40.55
CA GLY A 246 14.45 -3.85 -40.04
C GLY A 246 15.08 -3.58 -38.67
N PHE A 247 15.64 -4.58 -38.00
CA PHE A 247 16.31 -4.45 -36.70
C PHE A 247 17.79 -4.83 -36.76
N ASP A 248 18.63 -4.02 -36.12
CA ASP A 248 20.08 -4.27 -36.04
C ASP A 248 20.43 -5.29 -34.95
N THR A 249 19.62 -5.36 -33.88
CA THR A 249 19.85 -6.24 -32.72
C THR A 249 18.56 -6.93 -32.28
N TRP A 250 18.71 -8.06 -31.58
CA TRP A 250 17.57 -8.76 -30.97
C TRP A 250 16.89 -7.89 -29.92
N GLU A 251 17.67 -7.13 -29.16
CA GLU A 251 17.20 -6.22 -28.13
C GLU A 251 16.32 -5.10 -28.68
N ASP A 252 16.65 -4.56 -29.85
CA ASP A 252 15.81 -3.58 -30.54
C ASP A 252 14.47 -4.18 -30.98
N TRP A 253 14.50 -5.40 -31.52
CA TRP A 253 13.28 -6.10 -31.91
C TRP A 253 12.41 -6.49 -30.71
N TRP A 254 13.01 -6.96 -29.61
CA TRP A 254 12.27 -7.27 -28.38
C TRP A 254 11.59 -6.05 -27.79
N ARG A 255 12.27 -4.89 -27.73
CA ARG A 255 11.64 -3.63 -27.31
C ARG A 255 10.54 -3.20 -28.27
N TRP A 256 10.80 -3.29 -29.57
CA TRP A 256 9.82 -2.92 -30.59
C TRP A 256 8.54 -3.76 -30.49
N SER A 257 8.65 -5.08 -30.30
CA SER A 257 7.48 -5.96 -30.26
C SER A 257 6.52 -5.62 -29.12
N VAL A 258 7.04 -5.26 -27.93
CA VAL A 258 6.21 -4.76 -26.82
C VAL A 258 5.66 -3.37 -27.15
N THR A 259 6.51 -2.47 -27.66
CA THR A 259 6.14 -1.09 -28.00
C THR A 259 5.03 -1.03 -29.05
N GLU A 260 5.10 -1.88 -30.07
CA GLU A 260 4.12 -1.94 -31.13
C GLU A 260 2.76 -2.42 -30.61
N PHE A 261 2.75 -3.37 -29.67
CA PHE A 261 1.52 -3.74 -28.97
C PHE A 261 0.91 -2.54 -28.23
N VAL A 262 1.71 -1.83 -27.41
CA VAL A 262 1.24 -0.68 -26.63
C VAL A 262 0.67 0.41 -27.55
N ARG A 263 1.41 0.75 -28.61
CA ARG A 263 1.00 1.74 -29.62
C ARG A 263 -0.31 1.36 -30.31
N VAL A 264 -0.40 0.13 -30.85
CA VAL A 264 -1.61 -0.35 -31.55
C VAL A 264 -2.81 -0.40 -30.61
N LEU A 265 -2.60 -0.81 -29.35
CA LEU A 265 -3.67 -0.82 -28.36
C LEU A 265 -4.16 0.59 -28.06
N HIS A 266 -3.26 1.54 -27.84
CA HIS A 266 -3.61 2.94 -27.63
C HIS A 266 -4.43 3.50 -28.79
N ASP A 267 -3.93 3.39 -30.02
CA ASP A 267 -4.65 3.84 -31.23
C ASP A 267 -6.05 3.20 -31.31
N SER A 268 -6.17 1.92 -30.95
CA SER A 268 -7.42 1.18 -30.98
C SER A 268 -8.42 1.67 -29.92
N ILE A 269 -7.95 1.98 -28.71
CA ILE A 269 -8.77 2.56 -27.64
C ILE A 269 -9.25 3.94 -28.06
N GLN A 270 -8.34 4.79 -28.54
CA GLN A 270 -8.63 6.16 -28.94
C GLN A 270 -9.64 6.24 -30.08
N ALA A 271 -9.64 5.26 -31.00
CA ALA A 271 -10.61 5.18 -32.08
C ALA A 271 -12.04 4.79 -31.62
N VAL A 272 -12.21 4.23 -30.42
CA VAL A 272 -13.49 3.66 -29.95
C VAL A 272 -14.06 4.41 -28.75
N LYS A 273 -13.24 4.66 -27.71
CA LYS A 273 -13.58 5.42 -26.52
C LYS A 273 -12.39 6.30 -26.13
N PRO A 274 -12.22 7.46 -26.77
CA PRO A 274 -11.03 8.28 -26.56
C PRO A 274 -10.83 8.81 -25.13
N TRP A 275 -11.88 8.82 -24.31
CA TRP A 275 -11.75 9.16 -22.89
C TRP A 275 -11.15 8.05 -22.02
N VAL A 276 -11.10 6.81 -22.49
CA VAL A 276 -10.53 5.69 -21.74
C VAL A 276 -9.01 5.85 -21.72
N ARG A 277 -8.47 6.15 -20.54
CA ARG A 277 -7.04 6.37 -20.34
C ARG A 277 -6.27 5.06 -20.45
N LEU A 278 -5.20 5.02 -21.23
CA LEU A 278 -4.25 3.90 -21.21
C LEU A 278 -3.10 4.21 -20.25
N SER A 279 -2.92 3.36 -19.25
CA SER A 279 -1.83 3.44 -18.28
C SER A 279 -1.02 2.14 -18.24
N ALA A 280 0.24 2.21 -17.84
CA ALA A 280 1.12 1.04 -17.80
C ALA A 280 2.02 1.00 -16.55
N ALA A 281 1.93 -0.10 -15.82
CA ALA A 281 2.88 -0.51 -14.81
C ALA A 281 4.16 -1.03 -15.47
N VAL A 282 5.24 -0.31 -15.18
CA VAL A 282 6.58 -0.59 -15.67
C VAL A 282 7.51 -0.75 -14.48
N LEU A 283 8.64 -1.45 -14.66
CA LEU A 283 9.62 -1.56 -13.57
C LEU A 283 10.09 -0.16 -13.13
N GLY A 284 10.20 0.05 -11.81
CA GLY A 284 10.54 1.37 -11.24
C GLY A 284 11.93 1.88 -11.59
N ARG A 285 12.84 1.00 -12.05
CA ARG A 285 14.12 1.37 -12.65
C ARG A 285 13.98 1.30 -14.16
N TYR A 286 14.14 2.43 -14.84
CA TYR A 286 13.95 2.49 -16.29
C TYR A 286 15.08 1.75 -17.05
N ASN A 287 16.30 2.29 -17.02
CA ASN A 287 17.44 1.75 -17.78
C ASN A 287 18.72 1.64 -16.94
N TRP A 288 18.59 1.70 -15.62
CA TRP A 288 19.71 1.64 -14.67
C TRP A 288 19.53 0.52 -13.64
N GLY A 289 20.64 0.13 -13.01
CA GLY A 289 20.65 -0.98 -12.07
C GLY A 289 20.55 -2.34 -12.76
N SER A 290 20.38 -3.38 -11.95
CA SER A 290 20.39 -4.78 -12.38
C SER A 290 19.08 -5.21 -13.04
N TRP A 291 17.99 -5.24 -12.28
CA TRP A 291 16.64 -5.50 -12.78
C TRP A 291 15.99 -4.18 -13.19
N GLN A 292 15.72 -4.02 -14.48
CA GLN A 292 15.29 -2.76 -15.08
C GLN A 292 14.45 -2.95 -16.36
N ALA A 293 13.60 -1.97 -16.64
CA ALA A 293 12.57 -2.01 -17.68
C ALA A 293 13.15 -2.19 -19.10
N TYR A 294 14.03 -1.29 -19.54
CA TYR A 294 14.51 -1.13 -20.91
C TYR A 294 15.27 -2.33 -21.48
N GLY A 295 16.09 -3.00 -20.67
CA GLY A 295 17.06 -4.00 -21.14
C GLY A 295 16.94 -5.39 -20.54
N MET A 296 16.23 -5.58 -19.42
CA MET A 296 16.00 -6.94 -18.88
C MET A 296 14.68 -7.54 -19.35
N VAL A 297 13.64 -6.72 -19.42
CA VAL A 297 12.27 -7.12 -19.76
C VAL A 297 11.72 -6.38 -21.00
N PHE A 298 12.55 -5.54 -21.62
CA PHE A 298 12.32 -4.82 -22.87
C PHE A 298 11.07 -3.93 -22.89
N GLN A 299 10.79 -3.27 -21.75
CA GLN A 299 9.80 -2.21 -21.61
C GLN A 299 10.45 -0.85 -21.88
N ASP A 300 10.22 -0.28 -23.06
CA ASP A 300 10.68 1.08 -23.40
C ASP A 300 9.70 2.15 -22.90
N ALA A 301 9.54 2.19 -21.58
CA ALA A 301 8.53 3.00 -20.91
C ALA A 301 8.67 4.51 -21.19
N ALA A 302 9.90 5.01 -21.32
CA ALA A 302 10.14 6.42 -21.60
C ALA A 302 9.70 6.78 -23.02
N LEU A 303 9.99 5.92 -24.01
CA LEU A 303 9.48 6.09 -25.38
C LEU A 303 7.95 6.14 -25.39
N TRP A 304 7.28 5.20 -24.71
CA TRP A 304 5.82 5.15 -24.69
C TRP A 304 5.21 6.43 -24.14
N PHE A 305 5.81 6.97 -23.06
CA PHE A 305 5.35 8.21 -22.44
C PHE A 305 5.65 9.46 -23.29
N ASN A 306 6.81 9.52 -23.95
CA ASN A 306 7.19 10.67 -24.78
C ASN A 306 6.40 10.74 -26.09
N GLU A 307 6.22 9.60 -26.77
CA GLU A 307 5.49 9.51 -28.04
C GLU A 307 3.97 9.50 -27.84
N GLY A 308 3.49 9.23 -26.62
CA GLY A 308 2.07 9.18 -26.30
C GLY A 308 1.38 7.87 -26.65
N TYR A 309 2.11 6.78 -26.54
CA TYR A 309 1.54 5.44 -26.62
C TYR A 309 0.91 5.01 -25.29
N VAL A 310 1.14 5.78 -24.22
CA VAL A 310 0.37 5.74 -22.98
C VAL A 310 0.00 7.15 -22.57
N ASP A 311 -1.14 7.29 -21.91
CA ASP A 311 -1.65 8.55 -21.39
C ASP A 311 -1.15 8.83 -19.97
N GLN A 312 -0.90 7.76 -19.21
CA GLN A 312 -0.37 7.82 -17.86
C GLN A 312 0.72 6.77 -17.62
N LEU A 313 1.88 7.20 -17.12
CA LEU A 313 2.97 6.30 -16.75
C LEU A 313 2.93 6.02 -15.23
N THR A 314 2.98 4.74 -14.84
CA THR A 314 2.80 4.33 -13.44
C THR A 314 3.89 3.38 -12.94
N PRO A 315 5.17 3.81 -12.84
CA PRO A 315 6.25 2.90 -12.52
C PRO A 315 6.17 2.32 -11.09
N MET A 316 6.55 1.05 -10.96
CA MET A 316 6.56 0.29 -9.71
C MET A 316 7.83 0.56 -8.92
N HIS A 317 7.83 1.61 -8.09
CA HIS A 317 9.00 2.08 -7.34
C HIS A 317 9.30 1.24 -6.08
N TYR A 318 9.28 -0.09 -6.21
CA TYR A 318 9.35 -1.05 -5.11
C TYR A 318 10.79 -1.34 -4.65
N HIS A 319 11.72 -0.42 -4.92
CA HIS A 319 13.13 -0.53 -4.55
C HIS A 319 13.58 0.55 -3.56
N TRP A 320 12.70 1.49 -3.25
CA TRP A 320 12.98 2.63 -2.40
C TRP A 320 12.04 2.63 -1.21
N THR A 321 12.58 3.00 -0.05
CA THR A 321 11.85 2.98 1.22
C THR A 321 11.94 4.30 1.98
N THR A 322 12.66 5.28 1.46
CA THR A 322 12.90 6.57 2.12
C THR A 322 12.51 7.74 1.23
N PRO A 323 12.09 8.88 1.82
CA PRO A 323 11.72 10.07 1.05
C PRO A 323 12.84 10.55 0.10
N ALA A 324 14.07 10.60 0.60
CA ALA A 324 15.24 10.97 -0.21
C ALA A 324 15.51 9.97 -1.35
N GLY A 325 15.23 8.68 -1.13
CA GLY A 325 15.34 7.66 -2.18
C GLY A 325 14.36 7.90 -3.33
N PHE A 326 13.11 8.21 -3.00
CA PHE A 326 12.07 8.54 -3.98
C PHE A 326 12.41 9.83 -4.75
N TYR A 327 12.84 10.89 -4.05
CA TYR A 327 13.26 12.12 -4.72
C TYR A 327 14.40 11.86 -5.73
N ASN A 328 15.45 11.16 -5.29
CA ASN A 328 16.62 10.93 -6.12
C ASN A 328 16.33 10.06 -7.35
N MET A 329 15.43 9.08 -7.25
CA MET A 329 15.07 8.24 -8.40
C MET A 329 14.10 8.92 -9.38
N LEU A 330 13.39 9.97 -8.96
CA LEU A 330 12.53 10.75 -9.85
C LEU A 330 13.36 11.82 -10.57
N CYS A 331 14.07 12.68 -9.84
CA CYS A 331 14.73 13.89 -10.37
C CYS A 331 16.14 14.14 -9.79
N GLY A 332 16.82 13.09 -9.30
CA GLY A 332 18.20 13.21 -8.82
C GLY A 332 19.23 13.43 -9.94
N GLU A 333 20.51 13.54 -9.58
CA GLU A 333 21.59 13.78 -10.58
C GLU A 333 21.90 12.57 -11.47
N TYR A 334 21.72 11.35 -10.94
CA TYR A 334 22.05 10.09 -11.62
C TYR A 334 20.96 9.05 -11.36
N ASN A 335 20.77 8.12 -12.30
CA ASN A 335 19.86 6.97 -12.14
C ASN A 335 18.43 7.40 -11.77
N CYS A 336 17.90 8.36 -12.51
CA CYS A 336 16.59 8.94 -12.29
C CYS A 336 15.74 8.96 -13.58
N TRP A 337 14.44 9.14 -13.41
CA TRP A 337 13.47 9.17 -14.51
C TRP A 337 13.52 10.46 -15.34
N GLU A 338 13.59 11.61 -14.68
CA GLU A 338 13.35 12.93 -15.28
C GLU A 338 14.04 13.18 -16.62
N PRO A 339 15.35 12.86 -16.83
CA PRO A 339 16.03 13.13 -18.10
C PRO A 339 15.45 12.37 -19.29
N TRP A 340 14.73 11.26 -19.06
CA TRP A 340 14.23 10.36 -20.11
C TRP A 340 12.80 10.68 -20.53
N ILE A 341 12.03 11.42 -19.73
CA ILE A 341 10.58 11.58 -19.92
C ILE A 341 10.15 13.04 -20.18
N GLN A 342 11.10 13.93 -20.49
CA GLN A 342 10.86 15.36 -20.65
C GLN A 342 9.80 15.69 -21.71
N GLU A 343 9.77 14.96 -22.82
CA GLU A 343 8.80 15.21 -23.90
C GLU A 343 7.38 14.87 -23.47
N GLY A 344 7.19 13.77 -22.73
CA GLY A 344 5.89 13.42 -22.17
C GLY A 344 5.43 14.38 -21.07
N ILE A 345 6.36 14.85 -20.23
CA ILE A 345 6.08 15.92 -19.24
C ILE A 345 5.65 17.19 -19.98
N ALA A 346 6.41 17.61 -20.99
CA ALA A 346 6.11 18.82 -21.77
C ALA A 346 4.78 18.70 -22.55
N ALA A 347 4.38 17.49 -22.93
CA ALA A 347 3.08 17.21 -23.53
C ALA A 347 1.93 17.23 -22.50
N GLY A 348 2.21 17.24 -21.19
CA GLY A 348 1.20 17.27 -20.14
C GLY A 348 0.59 15.90 -19.78
N ARG A 349 1.24 14.80 -20.16
CA ARG A 349 0.80 13.44 -19.78
C ARG A 349 0.98 13.19 -18.29
N LEU A 350 0.24 12.22 -17.76
CA LEU A 350 0.19 11.99 -16.32
C LEU A 350 1.33 11.06 -15.87
N TYR A 351 2.04 11.43 -14.81
CA TYR A 351 2.99 10.53 -14.16
C TYR A 351 2.58 10.28 -12.71
N THR A 352 2.46 9.02 -12.31
CA THR A 352 2.20 8.68 -10.90
C THR A 352 3.30 7.82 -10.30
N VAL A 353 3.62 8.10 -9.05
CA VAL A 353 4.61 7.36 -8.27
C VAL A 353 3.95 6.11 -7.69
N GLY A 354 4.61 4.95 -7.84
CA GLY A 354 4.19 3.67 -7.29
C GLY A 354 4.93 3.19 -6.03
N PRO A 355 4.69 3.70 -4.81
CA PRO A 355 5.28 3.11 -3.60
C PRO A 355 4.78 1.68 -3.34
N GLY A 356 5.70 0.76 -3.09
CA GLY A 356 5.38 -0.60 -2.68
C GLY A 356 5.12 -0.64 -1.18
N SER A 357 3.87 -0.47 -0.75
CA SER A 357 3.49 -0.56 0.66
C SER A 357 3.89 -1.89 1.30
N TYR A 358 3.82 -3.00 0.56
CA TYR A 358 4.32 -4.31 1.02
C TYR A 358 5.85 -4.33 1.25
N ILE A 359 6.62 -3.52 0.50
CA ILE A 359 8.06 -3.36 0.71
C ILE A 359 8.31 -2.54 1.98
N LEU A 360 7.56 -1.45 2.19
CA LEU A 360 7.67 -0.65 3.40
C LEU A 360 7.35 -1.47 4.65
N ASP A 361 6.32 -2.31 4.57
CA ASP A 361 5.96 -3.28 5.62
C ASP A 361 7.08 -4.31 5.86
N MET A 362 7.58 -4.96 4.80
CA MET A 362 8.66 -5.95 4.88
C MET A 362 9.94 -5.41 5.52
N TYR A 363 10.27 -4.14 5.29
CA TYR A 363 11.44 -3.49 5.88
C TYR A 363 11.17 -2.81 7.24
N GLY A 364 9.95 -2.92 7.80
CA GLY A 364 9.59 -2.32 9.09
C GLY A 364 9.62 -0.79 9.08
N VAL A 365 9.32 -0.17 7.94
CA VAL A 365 9.36 1.28 7.71
C VAL A 365 8.03 1.80 7.17
N TRP A 366 6.93 1.22 7.65
CA TRP A 366 5.56 1.60 7.30
C TRP A 366 5.31 3.10 7.45
N ASP A 367 5.81 3.70 8.53
CA ASP A 367 5.57 5.11 8.88
C ASP A 367 6.26 6.11 7.93
N ASN A 368 7.01 5.64 6.92
CA ASN A 368 7.62 6.52 5.91
C ASN A 368 6.63 6.99 4.83
N HIS A 369 5.43 6.40 4.70
CA HIS A 369 4.46 6.77 3.66
C HIS A 369 4.18 8.28 3.59
N PRO A 370 3.85 8.99 4.70
CA PRO A 370 3.53 10.43 4.63
C PRO A 370 4.72 11.25 4.10
N ALA A 371 5.92 11.01 4.65
CA ALA A 371 7.12 11.74 4.25
C ALA A 371 7.53 11.45 2.79
N ILE A 372 7.31 10.23 2.30
CA ILE A 372 7.51 9.87 0.88
C ILE A 372 6.55 10.66 -0.01
N VAL A 373 5.25 10.66 0.33
CA VAL A 373 4.22 11.38 -0.43
C VAL A 373 4.54 12.88 -0.48
N ASP A 374 4.80 13.49 0.67
CA ASP A 374 5.10 14.92 0.75
C ASP A 374 6.36 15.30 -0.02
N THR A 375 7.38 14.43 -0.02
CA THR A 375 8.59 14.65 -0.81
C THR A 375 8.30 14.56 -2.31
N CYS A 376 7.51 13.58 -2.76
CA CYS A 376 7.18 13.45 -4.18
C CYS A 376 6.32 14.61 -4.69
N ARG A 377 5.43 15.18 -3.85
CA ARG A 377 4.65 16.38 -4.18
C ARG A 377 5.48 17.63 -4.46
N THR A 378 6.74 17.66 -4.02
CA THR A 378 7.65 18.77 -4.35
C THR A 378 8.08 18.78 -5.83
N ILE A 379 7.83 17.68 -6.55
CA ILE A 379 8.22 17.50 -7.94
C ILE A 379 7.02 17.82 -8.83
N GLN A 380 7.10 18.93 -9.58
CA GLN A 380 5.94 19.51 -10.29
C GLN A 380 5.28 18.61 -11.33
N TRP A 381 6.02 17.64 -11.90
CA TRP A 381 5.51 16.72 -12.91
C TRP A 381 4.94 15.41 -12.33
N VAL A 382 4.94 15.26 -11.00
CA VAL A 382 4.26 14.15 -10.34
C VAL A 382 2.78 14.50 -10.17
N ASP A 383 1.91 13.72 -10.81
CA ASP A 383 0.46 13.93 -10.81
C ASP A 383 -0.29 13.08 -9.78
N GLY A 384 0.43 12.27 -9.00
CA GLY A 384 -0.16 11.51 -7.91
C GLY A 384 0.48 10.14 -7.67
N PHE A 385 -0.31 9.22 -7.11
CA PHE A 385 0.17 7.99 -6.49
C PHE A 385 -0.70 6.79 -6.81
N GLN A 386 -0.05 5.65 -6.97
CA GLN A 386 -0.65 4.33 -6.93
C GLN A 386 0.09 3.49 -5.88
N PHE A 387 -0.62 2.81 -4.98
CA PHE A 387 0.02 2.00 -3.93
C PHE A 387 -0.19 0.52 -4.16
N PHE A 388 0.88 -0.25 -4.03
CA PHE A 388 0.83 -1.70 -4.07
C PHE A 388 1.01 -2.28 -2.65
N SER A 389 -0.01 -2.86 -2.02
CA SER A 389 -1.33 -3.19 -2.55
C SER A 389 -2.46 -2.87 -1.57
N TYR A 390 -3.71 -2.95 -2.08
CA TYR A 390 -4.93 -2.87 -1.27
C TYR A 390 -4.90 -3.79 -0.05
N ALA A 391 -4.39 -5.02 -0.19
CA ALA A 391 -4.33 -6.00 0.89
C ALA A 391 -3.40 -5.55 2.03
N THR A 392 -2.22 -5.02 1.70
CA THR A 392 -1.27 -4.50 2.70
C THR A 392 -1.84 -3.29 3.43
N TRP A 393 -2.57 -2.41 2.74
CA TRP A 393 -3.28 -1.32 3.40
C TRP A 393 -4.39 -1.82 4.33
N CYS A 394 -5.05 -2.93 3.98
CA CYS A 394 -6.05 -3.55 4.85
C CYS A 394 -5.45 -4.19 6.10
N SER A 395 -4.25 -4.78 6.03
CA SER A 395 -3.61 -5.38 7.22
C SER A 395 -3.20 -4.34 8.26
N HIS A 396 -2.96 -3.10 7.84
CA HIS A 396 -2.64 -1.96 8.70
C HIS A 396 -3.83 -1.05 9.04
N ASP A 397 -5.03 -1.35 8.53
CA ASP A 397 -6.21 -0.46 8.59
C ASP A 397 -5.91 1.01 8.20
N TYR A 398 -5.06 1.19 7.20
CA TYR A 398 -4.40 2.47 6.92
C TYR A 398 -5.30 3.53 6.27
N TRP A 399 -6.55 3.19 5.99
CA TRP A 399 -7.46 4.01 5.18
C TRP A 399 -7.87 5.30 5.89
N ASP A 400 -8.16 5.22 7.19
CA ASP A 400 -8.51 6.41 7.98
C ASP A 400 -7.28 7.25 8.26
N GLU A 401 -6.16 6.61 8.61
CA GLU A 401 -4.89 7.30 8.87
C GLU A 401 -4.41 8.06 7.63
N ALA A 402 -4.36 7.41 6.47
CA ALA A 402 -4.01 8.09 5.23
C ALA A 402 -5.01 9.22 4.91
N GLY A 403 -6.31 8.98 5.12
CA GLY A 403 -7.38 9.93 4.88
C GLY A 403 -7.42 11.12 5.85
N SER A 404 -6.80 11.03 7.02
CA SER A 404 -6.67 12.13 8.00
C SER A 404 -5.31 12.81 7.97
N THR A 405 -4.28 12.14 7.44
CA THR A 405 -2.91 12.66 7.39
C THR A 405 -2.55 13.20 6.00
N PHE A 406 -1.84 12.44 5.17
CA PHE A 406 -1.28 12.91 3.91
C PHE A 406 -2.28 12.94 2.75
N PHE A 407 -3.47 12.35 2.87
CA PHE A 407 -4.60 12.49 1.94
C PHE A 407 -5.82 13.17 2.58
N ASN A 408 -5.60 14.12 3.49
CA ASN A 408 -6.65 14.82 4.24
C ASN A 408 -7.64 15.67 3.43
N ARG A 409 -7.40 15.90 2.13
CA ARG A 409 -8.29 16.67 1.23
C ARG A 409 -8.74 15.80 0.07
N LYS A 410 -9.96 15.99 -0.45
CA LYS A 410 -10.37 15.34 -1.71
C LYS A 410 -9.70 16.04 -2.88
N THR A 411 -9.35 15.28 -3.90
CA THR A 411 -8.71 15.77 -5.12
C THR A 411 -9.44 15.29 -6.36
N LYS A 412 -9.29 16.06 -7.43
CA LYS A 412 -9.66 15.72 -8.80
C LYS A 412 -8.41 15.30 -9.57
N ILE A 413 -8.62 14.75 -10.76
CA ILE A 413 -7.52 14.36 -11.65
C ILE A 413 -7.29 15.50 -12.64
N ARG A 414 -6.03 15.85 -12.88
CA ARG A 414 -5.66 16.90 -13.83
C ARG A 414 -6.07 16.51 -15.26
N ALA A 415 -6.71 17.44 -15.98
CA ALA A 415 -6.97 17.29 -17.40
C ALA A 415 -5.65 17.24 -18.20
N MET A 416 -5.56 16.33 -19.17
CA MET A 416 -4.39 16.26 -20.07
C MET A 416 -4.49 17.26 -21.23
N GLY A 417 -5.71 17.57 -21.70
CA GLY A 417 -5.93 18.49 -22.83
C GLY A 417 -5.38 17.99 -24.19
N LEU A 418 -5.04 16.71 -24.31
CA LEU A 418 -4.36 16.14 -25.49
C LEU A 418 -5.30 15.73 -26.62
N ILE A 419 -6.51 15.28 -26.27
CA ILE A 419 -7.50 14.76 -27.21
C ILE A 419 -8.67 15.73 -27.33
N ASP A 420 -9.22 16.11 -26.18
CA ASP A 420 -10.21 17.16 -26.02
C ASP A 420 -9.74 18.12 -24.93
N SER A 421 -10.00 19.41 -25.14
CA SER A 421 -9.70 20.51 -24.21
C SER A 421 -10.87 21.48 -24.09
N ILE A 422 -12.05 21.13 -24.62
CA ILE A 422 -13.26 21.96 -24.57
C ILE A 422 -14.03 21.53 -23.32
N PRO A 423 -14.10 22.39 -22.29
CA PRO A 423 -14.84 22.06 -21.09
C PRO A 423 -16.36 22.08 -21.34
N PRO A 424 -17.14 21.33 -20.56
CA PRO A 424 -18.59 21.41 -20.56
C PRO A 424 -19.08 22.79 -20.07
N GLU A 425 -20.35 23.10 -20.38
CA GLU A 425 -21.00 24.31 -19.86
C GLU A 425 -21.18 24.22 -18.33
N PRO A 426 -21.04 25.33 -17.61
CA PRO A 426 -21.12 25.35 -16.15
C PRO A 426 -22.52 24.97 -15.64
N VAL A 427 -22.55 24.24 -14.52
CA VAL A 427 -23.77 23.95 -13.77
C VAL A 427 -24.28 25.17 -13.00
N GLN A 428 -25.49 25.08 -12.47
CA GLN A 428 -25.99 26.00 -11.43
C GLN A 428 -26.16 25.25 -10.12
N ILE A 429 -26.13 25.96 -9.00
CA ILE A 429 -26.41 25.39 -7.68
C ILE A 429 -27.49 26.16 -6.93
N GLU A 430 -28.22 25.46 -6.05
CA GLU A 430 -29.11 26.06 -5.06
C GLU A 430 -28.72 25.57 -3.67
N LEU A 431 -28.63 26.50 -2.71
CA LEU A 431 -28.28 26.19 -1.33
C LEU A 431 -29.51 26.33 -0.42
N ASN A 432 -29.97 25.22 0.14
CA ASN A 432 -31.14 25.16 1.01
C ASN A 432 -30.73 24.80 2.44
N LYS A 433 -30.97 25.71 3.39
CA LYS A 433 -30.73 25.47 4.82
C LYS A 433 -31.71 24.43 5.37
N ILE A 434 -31.20 23.34 5.94
CA ILE A 434 -32.01 22.33 6.65
C ILE A 434 -32.13 22.72 8.13
N ASP A 435 -31.00 23.01 8.78
CA ASP A 435 -30.91 23.48 10.16
C ASP A 435 -29.69 24.41 10.36
N SER A 436 -29.28 24.70 11.59
CA SER A 436 -28.16 25.61 11.87
C SER A 436 -26.79 25.09 11.42
N LEU A 437 -26.63 23.78 11.24
CA LEU A 437 -25.36 23.11 10.91
C LEU A 437 -25.47 22.23 9.66
N THR A 438 -26.60 22.22 8.96
CA THR A 438 -26.83 21.34 7.82
C THR A 438 -27.45 22.08 6.64
N TYR A 439 -26.87 21.88 5.45
CA TYR A 439 -27.32 22.49 4.19
C TYR A 439 -27.43 21.44 3.08
N ALA A 440 -28.48 21.54 2.29
CA ALA A 440 -28.64 20.78 1.05
C ALA A 440 -28.21 21.63 -0.15
N ILE A 441 -27.21 21.16 -0.89
CA ILE A 441 -26.71 21.75 -2.13
C ILE A 441 -27.34 20.97 -3.29
N THR A 442 -28.18 21.62 -4.08
CA THR A 442 -28.76 21.03 -5.29
C THR A 442 -27.93 21.47 -6.48
N VAL A 443 -27.34 20.52 -7.22
CA VAL A 443 -26.58 20.79 -8.44
C VAL A 443 -27.50 20.56 -9.64
N LEU A 444 -27.70 21.59 -10.45
CA LEU A 444 -28.60 21.63 -11.59
C LEU A 444 -27.79 21.53 -12.88
N LEU A 445 -28.04 20.45 -13.62
CA LEU A 445 -27.46 20.23 -14.95
C LEU A 445 -28.45 20.69 -16.02
N GLU A 446 -28.14 21.81 -16.68
CA GLU A 446 -28.95 22.33 -17.79
C GLU A 446 -28.43 21.85 -19.15
N GLY A 447 -29.32 21.55 -20.09
CA GLY A 447 -28.94 21.32 -21.50
C GLY A 447 -28.30 19.96 -21.81
N ALA A 448 -28.25 19.01 -20.87
CA ALA A 448 -27.68 17.69 -21.11
C ALA A 448 -28.41 16.94 -22.24
N THR A 449 -27.66 16.53 -23.27
CA THR A 449 -28.08 15.49 -24.21
C THR A 449 -27.95 14.13 -23.51
N SER A 450 -28.99 13.31 -23.58
CA SER A 450 -29.30 12.19 -22.69
C SER A 450 -28.38 10.95 -22.72
N ASP A 451 -27.09 11.05 -23.08
CA ASP A 451 -26.23 9.88 -23.26
C ASP A 451 -24.76 10.07 -22.80
N THR A 452 -24.44 11.03 -21.93
CA THR A 452 -23.05 11.25 -21.45
C THR A 452 -23.01 11.51 -19.95
N ASN A 453 -22.25 10.67 -19.23
CA ASN A 453 -21.94 10.88 -17.82
C ASN A 453 -20.85 11.93 -17.64
N TYR A 454 -20.95 12.72 -16.58
CA TYR A 454 -20.02 13.77 -16.19
C TYR A 454 -19.50 13.53 -14.79
N TRP A 455 -18.34 14.10 -14.49
CA TRP A 455 -17.89 14.31 -13.11
C TRP A 455 -18.39 15.66 -12.61
N PHE A 456 -18.57 15.79 -11.30
CA PHE A 456 -18.90 17.06 -10.66
C PHE A 456 -18.07 17.21 -9.40
N ALA A 457 -17.65 18.44 -9.11
CA ALA A 457 -16.99 18.80 -7.85
C ALA A 457 -17.78 19.91 -7.17
N ILE A 458 -18.01 19.77 -5.86
CA ILE A 458 -18.57 20.83 -5.02
C ILE A 458 -17.45 21.39 -4.16
N TYR A 459 -17.24 22.69 -4.26
CA TYR A 459 -16.24 23.45 -3.53
C TYR A 459 -16.87 24.15 -2.33
N ARG A 460 -16.09 24.28 -1.25
CA ARG A 460 -16.44 25.06 -0.07
C ARG A 460 -15.25 25.93 0.33
N SER A 461 -15.48 27.22 0.51
CA SER A 461 -14.46 28.19 0.92
C SER A 461 -14.95 29.13 2.02
N PRO A 462 -14.08 29.57 2.94
CA PRO A 462 -14.36 30.73 3.78
C PRO A 462 -14.37 32.06 3.00
N ASP A 463 -13.82 32.09 1.79
CA ASP A 463 -13.72 33.28 0.95
C ASP A 463 -14.83 33.33 -0.10
N SER A 464 -15.32 34.53 -0.40
CA SER A 464 -16.38 34.73 -1.39
C SER A 464 -15.93 34.52 -2.84
N ILE A 465 -14.63 34.39 -3.06
CA ILE A 465 -14.02 34.12 -4.37
C ILE A 465 -13.50 32.70 -4.31
N ILE A 466 -14.17 31.79 -5.01
CA ILE A 466 -13.77 30.37 -5.05
C ILE A 466 -12.56 30.19 -5.96
N ASP A 467 -11.54 29.55 -5.44
CA ASP A 467 -10.36 29.06 -6.15
C ASP A 467 -10.44 27.53 -6.29
N VAL A 468 -10.87 27.05 -7.46
CA VAL A 468 -11.03 25.62 -7.75
C VAL A 468 -9.73 24.81 -7.67
N SER A 469 -8.57 25.47 -7.67
CA SER A 469 -7.26 24.83 -7.54
C SER A 469 -6.86 24.63 -6.08
N ASN A 470 -7.41 25.41 -5.14
CA ASN A 470 -6.95 25.46 -3.75
C ASN A 470 -8.05 25.31 -2.69
N ASP A 471 -9.31 25.61 -2.98
CA ASP A 471 -10.42 25.48 -2.03
C ASP A 471 -10.89 24.03 -1.87
N ASP A 472 -11.48 23.70 -0.72
CA ASP A 472 -11.84 22.32 -0.39
C ASP A 472 -12.92 21.75 -1.32
N ILE A 473 -12.61 20.62 -1.94
CA ILE A 473 -13.61 19.77 -2.56
C ILE A 473 -14.29 18.94 -1.47
N ILE A 474 -15.57 19.22 -1.21
CA ILE A 474 -16.35 18.48 -0.20
C ILE A 474 -17.05 17.25 -0.81
N HIS A 475 -17.32 17.27 -2.12
CA HIS A 475 -17.98 16.19 -2.82
C HIS A 475 -17.50 16.03 -4.26
N ILE A 476 -17.34 14.78 -4.69
CA ILE A 476 -17.16 14.38 -6.10
C ILE A 476 -18.31 13.43 -6.44
N HIS A 477 -19.00 13.73 -7.54
CA HIS A 477 -20.12 12.93 -8.06
C HIS A 477 -19.85 12.49 -9.50
N PHE A 478 -20.41 11.36 -9.90
CA PHE A 478 -20.41 10.89 -11.28
C PHE A 478 -21.84 10.53 -11.71
N GLY A 479 -22.28 11.06 -12.85
CA GLY A 479 -23.60 10.80 -13.39
C GLY A 479 -24.00 11.76 -14.51
N ASP A 480 -25.24 11.65 -14.97
CA ASP A 480 -25.79 12.38 -16.12
C ASP A 480 -26.97 13.29 -15.74
N SER A 481 -27.22 13.47 -14.44
CA SER A 481 -28.44 14.09 -13.93
C SER A 481 -28.17 15.02 -12.73
N SER A 482 -29.12 15.92 -12.49
CA SER A 482 -29.11 16.80 -11.32
C SER A 482 -29.21 15.99 -10.03
N PHE A 483 -28.48 16.40 -8.99
CA PHE A 483 -28.42 15.68 -7.73
C PHE A 483 -28.37 16.61 -6.53
N ILE A 484 -28.57 16.05 -5.34
CA ILE A 484 -28.52 16.79 -4.08
C ILE A 484 -27.40 16.19 -3.22
N TYR A 485 -26.53 17.05 -2.71
CA TYR A 485 -25.54 16.72 -1.68
C TYR A 485 -25.89 17.44 -0.38
N VAL A 486 -25.71 16.76 0.75
CA VAL A 486 -25.95 17.35 2.08
C VAL A 486 -24.61 17.55 2.77
N ASP A 487 -24.28 18.81 3.06
CA ASP A 487 -23.13 19.20 3.87
C ASP A 487 -23.58 19.40 5.33
N SER A 488 -22.84 18.81 6.26
CA SER A 488 -23.14 18.83 7.69
C SER A 488 -21.88 19.17 8.48
N PHE A 489 -22.02 20.11 9.40
CA PHE A 489 -20.97 20.53 10.33
C PHE A 489 -21.23 19.89 11.71
N ASP A 490 -20.16 19.41 12.35
CA ASP A 490 -20.21 18.96 13.75
C ASP A 490 -20.01 20.10 14.76
N GLY A 491 -19.69 21.30 14.26
CA GLY A 491 -19.42 22.50 15.07
C GLY A 491 -17.98 22.61 15.57
N THR A 492 -17.11 21.68 15.21
CA THR A 492 -15.69 21.66 15.60
C THR A 492 -14.76 22.25 14.54
N GLN A 493 -15.31 22.65 13.37
CA GLN A 493 -14.53 23.22 12.27
C GLN A 493 -13.75 24.48 12.69
N ASP A 494 -12.54 24.64 12.17
CA ASP A 494 -11.65 25.73 12.56
C ASP A 494 -12.16 27.11 12.15
N TYR A 495 -12.86 27.23 11.02
CA TYR A 495 -13.39 28.51 10.58
C TYR A 495 -14.76 28.83 11.19
N ASN A 496 -14.87 30.00 11.81
CA ASN A 496 -16.08 30.53 12.44
C ASN A 496 -16.67 31.67 11.60
N GLY A 497 -17.60 31.35 10.71
CA GLY A 497 -18.11 32.33 9.75
C GLY A 497 -19.04 31.74 8.70
N ARG A 498 -19.23 32.46 7.60
CA ARG A 498 -20.02 32.01 6.46
C ARG A 498 -19.14 31.23 5.50
N TYR A 499 -19.64 30.11 4.99
CA TYR A 499 -19.01 29.40 3.88
C TYR A 499 -19.67 29.76 2.56
N TYR A 500 -18.87 29.79 1.50
CA TYR A 500 -19.29 29.97 0.12
C TYR A 500 -19.14 28.65 -0.61
N TYR A 501 -20.12 28.35 -1.45
CA TYR A 501 -20.23 27.12 -2.20
C TYR A 501 -20.29 27.43 -3.69
N ALA A 502 -19.62 26.61 -4.49
CA ALA A 502 -19.75 26.58 -5.94
C ALA A 502 -19.58 25.14 -6.41
N ALA A 503 -19.99 24.84 -7.64
CA ALA A 503 -19.73 23.56 -8.28
C ALA A 503 -19.15 23.75 -9.68
N THR A 504 -18.38 22.76 -10.12
CA THR A 504 -17.94 22.61 -11.51
C THR A 504 -18.39 21.25 -12.03
N VAL A 505 -18.49 21.14 -13.35
CA VAL A 505 -18.75 19.88 -14.06
C VAL A 505 -17.57 19.59 -14.97
N PHE A 506 -17.25 18.31 -15.14
CA PHE A 506 -16.16 17.84 -15.97
C PHE A 506 -16.65 16.78 -16.94
N ASP A 507 -16.10 16.80 -18.15
CA ASP A 507 -16.27 15.70 -19.08
C ASP A 507 -15.45 14.46 -18.64
N ARG A 508 -15.47 13.41 -19.46
CA ARG A 508 -14.71 12.16 -19.20
C ARG A 508 -13.18 12.34 -19.33
N TYR A 509 -12.70 13.50 -19.78
CA TYR A 509 -11.29 13.87 -19.87
C TYR A 509 -10.81 14.76 -18.71
N TRP A 510 -11.69 15.04 -17.75
CA TRP A 510 -11.48 15.99 -16.67
C TRP A 510 -11.34 17.45 -17.11
N ASN A 511 -11.79 17.82 -18.32
CA ASN A 511 -11.89 19.23 -18.70
C ASN A 511 -12.95 19.90 -17.82
N GLU A 512 -12.53 20.84 -17.00
CA GLU A 512 -13.36 21.49 -15.99
C GLU A 512 -14.08 22.72 -16.53
N SER A 513 -15.38 22.82 -16.29
CA SER A 513 -16.17 24.02 -16.60
C SER A 513 -15.73 25.25 -15.80
N ASP A 514 -16.19 26.42 -16.22
CA ASP A 514 -16.25 27.57 -15.30
C ASP A 514 -17.07 27.21 -14.04
N ILE A 515 -16.87 27.96 -12.96
CA ILE A 515 -17.65 27.77 -11.72
C ILE A 515 -19.13 28.13 -11.93
N SER A 516 -20.00 27.48 -11.17
CA SER A 516 -21.41 27.86 -11.05
C SER A 516 -21.60 29.25 -10.44
N ASN A 517 -22.87 29.66 -10.25
CA ASN A 517 -23.18 30.70 -9.27
C ASN A 517 -22.63 30.32 -7.88
N VAL A 518 -22.26 31.34 -7.10
CA VAL A 518 -21.75 31.17 -5.73
C VAL A 518 -22.89 31.39 -4.75
N GLU A 519 -23.13 30.42 -3.88
CA GLU A 519 -24.11 30.49 -2.80
C GLU A 519 -23.41 30.59 -1.44
N ALA A 520 -24.03 31.28 -0.48
CA ALA A 520 -23.43 31.50 0.84
C ALA A 520 -24.31 30.96 1.96
N SER A 521 -23.72 30.26 2.92
CA SER A 521 -24.41 29.84 4.13
C SER A 521 -24.72 31.03 5.05
N ASP A 522 -25.54 30.79 6.08
CA ASP A 522 -25.48 31.61 7.28
C ASP A 522 -24.13 31.41 8.00
N SER A 523 -23.85 32.25 9.01
CA SER A 523 -22.67 32.05 9.84
C SER A 523 -22.78 30.72 10.58
N ILE A 524 -21.83 29.82 10.34
CA ILE A 524 -21.71 28.52 11.00
C ILE A 524 -20.85 28.71 12.26
N PRO A 525 -21.41 28.51 13.46
CA PRO A 525 -20.67 28.67 14.69
C PRO A 525 -19.62 27.57 14.84
N SER A 526 -18.42 27.95 15.26
CA SER A 526 -17.40 27.04 15.74
C SER A 526 -17.46 26.99 17.27
N PHE A 527 -17.85 25.85 17.84
CA PHE A 527 -18.02 25.67 19.29
C PHE A 527 -16.68 25.58 20.02
N ALA A 528 -16.73 25.70 21.34
CA ALA A 528 -15.57 25.59 22.22
C ALA A 528 -14.91 24.21 22.11
N PRO A 529 -13.57 24.12 22.24
CA PRO A 529 -12.90 22.83 22.26
C PRO A 529 -13.29 22.04 23.51
N ILE A 530 -13.43 20.72 23.36
CA ILE A 530 -13.64 19.75 24.45
C ILE A 530 -12.54 18.69 24.40
N VAL A 531 -12.33 17.98 25.51
CA VAL A 531 -11.49 16.78 25.53
C VAL A 531 -12.30 15.57 25.06
N VAL A 532 -11.80 14.88 24.04
CA VAL A 532 -12.46 13.72 23.40
C VAL A 532 -11.94 12.40 23.97
N TYR A 533 -10.65 12.31 24.27
CA TYR A 533 -10.04 11.13 24.87
C TYR A 533 -8.79 11.47 25.67
N THR A 534 -8.40 10.58 26.59
CA THR A 534 -7.12 10.64 27.29
C THR A 534 -6.46 9.25 27.38
N VAL A 535 -5.13 9.24 27.47
CA VAL A 535 -4.33 8.05 27.81
C VAL A 535 -3.41 8.47 28.97
N PRO A 536 -3.56 7.94 30.19
CA PRO A 536 -4.53 6.92 30.57
C PRO A 536 -5.97 7.47 30.54
N ALA A 537 -6.96 6.58 30.46
CA ALA A 537 -8.35 6.97 30.64
C ALA A 537 -8.58 7.42 32.10
N ASP A 538 -9.66 8.16 32.36
CA ASP A 538 -9.98 8.58 33.73
C ASP A 538 -10.15 7.39 34.65
N SER A 539 -9.54 7.50 35.83
CA SER A 539 -9.40 6.47 36.86
C SER A 539 -8.60 5.22 36.46
N ASP A 540 -7.93 5.22 35.30
CA ASP A 540 -7.08 4.12 34.85
C ASP A 540 -5.64 4.22 35.39
N SER A 541 -4.85 3.18 35.14
CA SER A 541 -3.48 3.08 35.65
C SER A 541 -2.42 3.34 34.57
N ILE A 542 -1.32 3.98 34.96
CA ILE A 542 -0.17 4.26 34.09
C ILE A 542 1.15 3.82 34.75
N SER A 543 2.16 3.54 33.91
CA SER A 543 3.54 3.36 34.38
C SER A 543 4.07 4.64 35.03
N ILE A 544 5.01 4.49 35.97
CA ILE A 544 5.71 5.63 36.57
C ILE A 544 6.54 6.45 35.56
N THR A 545 6.79 5.89 34.37
CA THR A 545 7.48 6.54 33.25
C THR A 545 6.53 6.93 32.11
N GLY A 546 5.22 6.69 32.25
CA GLY A 546 4.28 6.86 31.16
C GLY A 546 4.00 8.33 30.84
N ASN A 547 3.80 8.63 29.56
CA ASN A 547 3.35 9.95 29.11
C ASN A 547 1.83 10.05 29.17
N ILE A 548 1.29 11.25 29.38
CA ILE A 548 -0.15 11.49 29.35
C ILE A 548 -0.54 12.07 27.99
N THR A 549 -1.50 11.48 27.31
CA THR A 549 -2.03 11.98 26.04
C THR A 549 -3.44 12.53 26.24
N VAL A 550 -3.75 13.68 25.63
CA VAL A 550 -5.06 14.33 25.64
C VAL A 550 -5.44 14.68 24.21
N GLY A 551 -6.58 14.18 23.74
CA GLY A 551 -7.16 14.51 22.43
C GLY A 551 -8.26 15.56 22.57
N PHE A 552 -8.21 16.60 21.74
CA PHE A 552 -9.18 17.67 21.69
C PHE A 552 -10.10 17.53 20.47
N SER A 553 -11.30 18.10 20.56
CA SER A 553 -12.29 18.04 19.47
C SER A 553 -11.90 18.86 18.24
N LYS A 554 -10.94 19.79 18.36
CA LYS A 554 -10.53 20.71 17.30
C LYS A 554 -9.13 21.28 17.57
N THR A 555 -8.63 22.03 16.60
CA THR A 555 -7.27 22.57 16.60
C THR A 555 -7.06 23.54 17.77
N MET A 556 -6.10 23.23 18.64
CA MET A 556 -5.77 24.05 19.81
C MET A 556 -4.74 25.14 19.49
N ASP A 557 -4.82 26.28 20.18
CA ASP A 557 -3.73 27.27 20.20
C ASP A 557 -2.64 26.77 21.15
N THR A 558 -1.55 26.26 20.59
CA THR A 558 -0.44 25.69 21.36
C THR A 558 0.26 26.72 22.25
N THR A 559 0.10 28.03 21.95
CA THR A 559 0.65 29.11 22.77
C THR A 559 -0.17 29.40 24.03
N SER A 560 -1.40 28.87 24.11
CA SER A 560 -2.24 28.93 25.31
C SER A 560 -1.86 27.89 26.38
N PHE A 561 -0.91 26.99 26.10
CA PHE A 561 -0.46 25.94 27.02
C PHE A 561 0.92 26.26 27.59
N ASP A 562 0.97 26.50 28.91
CA ASP A 562 2.18 26.74 29.68
C ASP A 562 2.11 26.11 31.08
N ASP A 563 3.14 26.35 31.90
CA ASP A 563 3.23 25.86 33.29
C ASP A 563 2.12 26.38 34.22
N THR A 564 1.31 27.34 33.77
CA THR A 564 0.14 27.84 34.51
C THR A 564 -1.17 27.22 34.04
N THR A 565 -1.17 26.62 32.85
CA THR A 565 -2.34 26.05 32.22
C THR A 565 -2.47 24.55 32.49
N ILE A 566 -1.36 23.85 32.68
CA ILE A 566 -1.37 22.42 33.04
C ILE A 566 -0.70 22.23 34.40
N SER A 567 -1.36 21.51 35.30
CA SER A 567 -0.80 21.09 36.58
C SER A 567 -1.11 19.63 36.87
N ILE A 568 -0.16 18.91 37.46
CA ILE A 568 -0.33 17.53 37.90
C ILE A 568 -0.05 17.46 39.40
N GLU A 569 -0.98 16.90 40.19
CA GLU A 569 -0.88 16.76 41.64
C GLU A 569 -1.00 15.28 42.09
N PRO A 570 -0.13 14.72 42.95
CA PRO A 570 1.04 15.34 43.59
C PRO A 570 2.02 15.96 42.60
N HIS A 571 2.55 17.13 42.95
CA HIS A 571 3.36 17.94 42.05
C HIS A 571 4.43 17.14 41.29
N ILE A 572 4.33 17.16 39.96
CA ILE A 572 5.37 16.76 39.01
C ILE A 572 5.46 17.84 37.93
N GLY A 573 6.69 18.21 37.56
CA GLY A 573 6.91 19.18 36.48
C GLY A 573 6.57 18.60 35.12
N ILE A 574 6.57 19.45 34.10
CA ILE A 574 6.36 19.05 32.71
C ILE A 574 7.68 19.29 31.97
N ALA A 575 8.28 18.24 31.43
CA ALA A 575 9.51 18.33 30.66
C ALA A 575 9.24 18.83 29.23
N GLN A 576 8.15 18.35 28.62
CA GLN A 576 7.82 18.68 27.24
C GLN A 576 6.32 18.55 26.95
N LEU A 577 5.82 19.43 26.09
CA LEU A 577 4.53 19.32 25.42
C LEU A 577 4.78 18.98 23.95
N LEU A 578 4.25 17.85 23.50
CA LEU A 578 4.36 17.36 22.13
C LEU A 578 3.00 17.41 21.47
N TRP A 579 2.89 18.10 20.35
CA TRP A 579 1.65 18.24 19.59
C TRP A 579 1.67 17.36 18.34
N ALA A 580 0.54 16.72 18.06
CA ALA A 580 0.31 15.93 16.86
C ALA A 580 -1.11 16.20 16.31
N ASP A 581 -1.44 15.58 15.18
CA ASP A 581 -2.76 15.66 14.54
C ASP A 581 -3.24 17.11 14.30
N GLY A 582 -2.35 17.94 13.72
CA GLY A 582 -2.66 19.35 13.49
C GLY A 582 -2.97 20.12 14.78
N ASN A 583 -2.26 19.84 15.87
CA ASN A 583 -2.48 20.41 17.22
C ASN A 583 -3.81 20.01 17.88
N LYS A 584 -4.35 18.82 17.55
CA LYS A 584 -5.51 18.24 18.24
C LYS A 584 -5.14 17.21 19.29
N THR A 585 -3.93 16.66 19.24
CA THR A 585 -3.44 15.72 20.24
C THR A 585 -2.24 16.30 20.98
N LEU A 586 -2.33 16.38 22.30
CA LEU A 586 -1.27 16.80 23.20
C LEU A 586 -0.71 15.61 23.98
N THR A 587 0.58 15.36 23.86
CA THR A 587 1.32 14.44 24.73
C THR A 587 2.17 15.22 25.73
N ILE A 588 1.92 15.00 27.01
CA ILE A 588 2.58 15.62 28.15
C ILE A 588 3.63 14.66 28.66
N VAL A 589 4.88 15.07 28.60
CA VAL A 589 6.04 14.32 29.11
C VAL A 589 6.38 14.84 30.51
N PRO A 590 6.23 14.04 31.57
CA PRO A 590 6.54 14.47 32.93
C PRO A 590 8.04 14.76 33.13
N ASP A 591 8.37 15.75 33.97
CA ASP A 591 9.74 16.05 34.40
C ASP A 591 10.16 15.14 35.55
N GLY A 592 10.40 13.87 35.21
CA GLY A 592 10.80 12.82 36.13
C GLY A 592 9.83 11.65 36.15
N TYR A 593 9.91 10.85 37.22
CA TYR A 593 9.05 9.68 37.40
C TYR A 593 7.95 9.97 38.41
N PHE A 594 6.76 9.44 38.12
CA PHE A 594 5.71 9.37 39.12
C PHE A 594 6.11 8.43 40.27
N GLN A 595 5.44 8.56 41.41
CA GLN A 595 5.57 7.65 42.54
C GLN A 595 4.71 6.41 42.29
N TYR A 596 5.17 5.23 42.69
CA TYR A 596 4.38 3.99 42.62
C TYR A 596 3.13 4.07 43.51
N ASP A 597 2.10 3.31 43.13
CA ASP A 597 0.83 3.15 43.86
C ASP A 597 0.15 4.47 44.27
N THR A 598 0.36 5.54 43.50
CA THR A 598 -0.03 6.90 43.87
C THR A 598 -1.10 7.42 42.92
N TRP A 599 -2.14 8.05 43.47
CA TRP A 599 -3.15 8.77 42.70
C TRP A 599 -2.62 10.14 42.30
N TYR A 600 -2.79 10.48 41.03
CA TYR A 600 -2.50 11.77 40.44
C TYR A 600 -3.75 12.40 39.84
N GLU A 601 -3.83 13.72 39.90
CA GLU A 601 -4.85 14.55 39.27
C GLU A 601 -4.15 15.55 38.35
N LEU A 602 -4.38 15.40 37.04
CA LEU A 602 -4.01 16.38 36.03
C LEU A 602 -5.16 17.35 35.84
N THR A 603 -4.86 18.65 35.84
CA THR A 603 -5.81 19.73 35.52
C THR A 603 -5.31 20.53 34.33
N ILE A 604 -6.18 20.73 33.34
CA ILE A 604 -5.99 21.73 32.28
C ILE A 604 -6.93 22.89 32.59
N GLN A 605 -6.36 24.08 32.79
CA GLN A 605 -7.08 25.27 33.19
C GLN A 605 -7.96 25.82 32.04
N PRO A 606 -9.01 26.58 32.38
CA PRO A 606 -9.87 27.26 31.41
C PRO A 606 -9.16 28.22 30.45
N SER A 607 -7.94 28.65 30.79
CA SER A 607 -7.12 29.53 29.96
C SER A 607 -6.63 28.86 28.67
N ALA A 608 -6.66 27.52 28.60
CA ALA A 608 -6.43 26.80 27.36
C ALA A 608 -7.50 27.18 26.34
N SER A 609 -7.10 27.48 25.10
CA SER A 609 -8.02 27.92 24.05
C SER A 609 -7.73 27.28 22.70
N ASP A 610 -8.75 27.28 21.84
CA ASP A 610 -8.56 26.97 20.42
C ASP A 610 -7.91 28.13 19.65
N ILE A 611 -7.60 27.90 18.38
CA ILE A 611 -7.03 28.91 17.47
C ILE A 611 -7.97 30.11 17.19
N ASN A 612 -9.24 30.02 17.57
CA ASN A 612 -10.21 31.12 17.49
C ASN A 612 -10.31 31.90 18.82
N GLY A 613 -9.52 31.54 19.83
CA GLY A 613 -9.54 32.15 21.16
C GLY A 613 -10.74 31.73 22.02
N ARG A 614 -11.45 30.64 21.68
CA ARG A 614 -12.50 30.08 22.54
C ARG A 614 -11.88 29.26 23.66
N ALA A 615 -12.27 29.52 24.89
CA ALA A 615 -11.79 28.80 26.06
C ALA A 615 -12.23 27.33 26.05
N LEU A 616 -11.46 26.47 26.72
CA LEU A 616 -11.79 25.06 26.91
C LEU A 616 -13.14 24.91 27.63
N ASP A 617 -13.99 24.03 27.10
CA ASP A 617 -15.13 23.46 27.81
C ASP A 617 -14.67 22.12 28.41
N GLY A 618 -14.00 22.21 29.56
CA GLY A 618 -13.34 21.06 30.18
C GLY A 618 -14.30 20.04 30.80
N ASN A 619 -15.56 20.39 31.00
CA ASN A 619 -16.59 19.48 31.54
C ASN A 619 -17.59 18.99 30.46
N ALA A 620 -17.46 19.51 29.23
CA ALA A 620 -18.30 19.21 28.07
C ALA A 620 -19.80 19.49 28.28
N ASP A 621 -20.14 20.52 29.06
CA ASP A 621 -21.54 20.92 29.31
C ASP A 621 -22.11 21.88 28.24
N GLY A 622 -21.27 22.28 27.28
CA GLY A 622 -21.58 23.21 26.22
C GLY A 622 -21.24 24.67 26.54
N ILE A 623 -20.63 24.94 27.69
CA ILE A 623 -20.22 26.27 28.15
C ILE A 623 -18.68 26.30 28.24
N GLU A 624 -18.06 27.28 27.59
CA GLU A 624 -16.62 27.47 27.66
C GLU A 624 -16.18 28.10 29.00
N GLY A 625 -14.96 27.78 29.43
CA GLY A 625 -14.35 28.37 30.62
C GLY A 625 -14.28 27.44 31.83
N ASP A 626 -14.44 26.13 31.62
CA ASP A 626 -14.34 25.12 32.67
C ASP A 626 -13.02 24.34 32.59
N PRO A 627 -12.38 24.01 33.74
CA PRO A 627 -11.18 23.20 33.74
C PRO A 627 -11.50 21.75 33.36
N PHE A 628 -10.57 21.12 32.64
CA PHE A 628 -10.59 19.67 32.48
C PHE A 628 -9.77 19.01 33.59
N VAL A 629 -10.29 17.93 34.18
CA VAL A 629 -9.63 17.20 35.26
C VAL A 629 -9.58 15.71 34.92
N LEU A 630 -8.38 15.16 34.90
CA LEU A 630 -8.09 13.74 34.70
C LEU A 630 -7.50 13.15 35.98
N ARG A 631 -8.09 12.09 36.50
CA ARG A 631 -7.53 11.33 37.64
C ARG A 631 -6.96 10.04 37.13
N PHE A 632 -5.78 9.66 37.57
CA PHE A 632 -5.16 8.39 37.21
C PHE A 632 -4.32 7.88 38.37
N LYS A 633 -4.01 6.59 38.34
CA LYS A 633 -3.17 5.96 39.36
C LYS A 633 -1.91 5.42 38.71
N THR A 634 -0.80 5.39 39.43
CA THR A 634 0.34 4.59 39.00
C THR A 634 0.21 3.15 39.46
N PHE A 635 0.79 2.23 38.71
CA PHE A 635 0.91 0.84 39.15
C PHE A 635 1.66 0.75 40.49
N ALA A 636 1.33 -0.28 41.28
CA ALA A 636 2.13 -0.60 42.45
C ALA A 636 3.54 -1.05 42.01
N HIS A 637 4.52 -0.90 42.90
CA HIS A 637 5.84 -1.47 42.68
C HIS A 637 5.70 -2.99 42.61
N ASP A 638 6.23 -3.59 41.54
CA ASP A 638 6.28 -5.05 41.44
C ASP A 638 7.48 -5.55 42.24
N ASP A 639 7.21 -6.37 43.26
CA ASP A 639 8.21 -6.99 44.14
C ASP A 639 8.23 -8.52 43.98
N ILE A 640 7.48 -9.06 43.01
CA ILE A 640 7.33 -10.50 42.81
C ILE A 640 8.41 -10.96 41.83
N PRO A 641 9.29 -11.91 42.20
CA PRO A 641 10.23 -12.48 41.25
C PRO A 641 9.54 -13.26 40.14
N PRO A 642 10.11 -13.27 38.91
CA PRO A 642 9.56 -14.07 37.82
C PRO A 642 9.69 -15.57 38.13
N HIS A 643 8.60 -16.31 37.90
CA HIS A 643 8.51 -17.74 38.13
C HIS A 643 8.30 -18.53 36.83
N ILE A 644 9.00 -19.66 36.71
CA ILE A 644 8.81 -20.56 35.56
C ILE A 644 7.53 -21.38 35.79
N VAL A 645 6.56 -21.22 34.88
CA VAL A 645 5.29 -21.95 34.90
C VAL A 645 5.28 -23.19 34.03
N TYR A 646 6.17 -23.26 33.03
CA TYR A 646 6.26 -24.39 32.12
C TYR A 646 7.67 -24.52 31.54
N THR A 647 8.11 -25.78 31.36
CA THR A 647 9.32 -26.10 30.61
C THR A 647 9.06 -27.27 29.67
N TYR A 648 9.64 -27.20 28.48
CA TYR A 648 9.77 -28.29 27.54
C TYR A 648 11.24 -28.40 27.13
N PRO A 649 11.92 -29.54 27.33
CA PRO A 649 11.41 -30.72 28.02
C PRO A 649 11.12 -30.45 29.49
N THR A 650 10.30 -31.32 30.10
CA THR A 650 10.22 -31.39 31.56
C THR A 650 11.50 -32.04 32.11
N SER A 651 11.98 -31.62 33.28
CA SER A 651 13.16 -32.25 33.87
C SER A 651 12.89 -33.74 34.16
N GLY A 652 13.77 -34.62 33.67
CA GLY A 652 13.62 -36.07 33.69
C GLY A 652 12.93 -36.64 32.43
N GLU A 653 12.74 -35.84 31.37
CA GLU A 653 12.29 -36.35 30.08
C GLU A 653 13.34 -37.30 29.50
N ASP A 654 12.91 -38.49 29.10
CA ASP A 654 13.81 -39.56 28.67
C ASP A 654 13.83 -39.78 27.13
N SER A 655 12.98 -39.04 26.39
CA SER A 655 12.81 -39.19 24.94
C SER A 655 12.65 -37.84 24.22
N PHE A 656 13.56 -36.90 24.50
CA PHE A 656 13.57 -35.60 23.83
C PHE A 656 14.07 -35.71 22.37
N ASP A 657 13.37 -35.07 21.44
CA ASP A 657 13.74 -35.12 20.03
C ASP A 657 15.02 -34.31 19.76
N ILE A 658 15.93 -34.86 18.95
CA ILE A 658 17.25 -34.28 18.69
C ILE A 658 17.24 -32.97 17.87
N GLN A 659 16.11 -32.62 17.26
CA GLN A 659 15.90 -31.38 16.49
C GLN A 659 15.01 -30.36 17.21
N ASP A 660 14.45 -30.72 18.36
CA ASP A 660 13.44 -29.90 19.03
C ASP A 660 14.05 -28.73 19.81
N ILE A 661 13.21 -27.77 20.16
CA ILE A 661 13.59 -26.51 20.81
C ILE A 661 13.20 -26.57 22.29
N ILE A 662 14.15 -26.22 23.15
CA ILE A 662 13.88 -26.11 24.59
C ILE A 662 13.06 -24.84 24.82
N THR A 663 11.89 -24.95 25.43
CA THR A 663 11.00 -23.83 25.73
C THR A 663 10.85 -23.65 27.23
N VAL A 664 10.98 -22.42 27.71
CA VAL A 664 10.78 -22.03 29.12
C VAL A 664 9.80 -20.88 29.17
N VAL A 665 8.71 -21.03 29.93
CA VAL A 665 7.67 -20.01 30.06
C VAL A 665 7.67 -19.46 31.47
N PHE A 666 7.73 -18.14 31.60
CA PHE A 666 7.61 -17.39 32.84
C PHE A 666 6.17 -16.90 33.03
N ASP A 667 5.73 -16.70 34.28
CA ASP A 667 4.42 -16.13 34.58
C ASP A 667 4.29 -14.63 34.24
N GLU A 668 5.40 -13.96 33.96
CA GLU A 668 5.45 -12.52 33.68
C GLU A 668 6.53 -12.14 32.65
N PRO A 669 6.59 -10.85 32.21
CA PRO A 669 7.63 -10.34 31.32
C PRO A 669 9.01 -10.29 32.01
N ILE A 670 10.03 -10.88 31.40
CA ILE A 670 11.42 -10.85 31.87
C ILE A 670 12.22 -9.76 31.13
N ASP A 671 13.16 -9.12 31.82
CA ASP A 671 14.06 -8.14 31.20
C ASP A 671 15.07 -8.86 30.30
N THR A 672 14.94 -8.63 29.00
CA THR A 672 15.81 -9.22 27.98
C THR A 672 17.28 -8.86 28.13
N ASN A 673 17.60 -7.75 28.81
CA ASN A 673 18.99 -7.36 29.07
C ASN A 673 19.69 -8.30 30.08
N THR A 674 18.93 -9.12 30.81
CA THR A 674 19.45 -10.12 31.74
C THR A 674 19.62 -11.51 31.11
N LEU A 675 19.24 -11.67 29.84
CA LEU A 675 19.43 -12.89 29.07
C LEU A 675 20.75 -12.86 28.30
N ASP A 676 21.69 -13.69 28.71
CA ASP A 676 22.99 -13.84 28.06
C ASP A 676 23.48 -15.30 28.15
N THR A 677 24.67 -15.57 27.61
CA THR A 677 25.31 -16.90 27.65
C THR A 677 25.79 -17.31 29.04
N VAL A 678 25.64 -16.44 30.05
CA VAL A 678 25.97 -16.68 31.46
C VAL A 678 24.72 -17.07 32.24
N SER A 679 23.57 -16.42 31.98
CA SER A 679 22.28 -16.65 32.64
C SER A 679 21.50 -17.82 32.05
N VAL A 680 21.75 -18.19 30.79
CA VAL A 680 21.18 -19.37 30.12
C VAL A 680 22.30 -20.27 29.60
N ARG A 681 22.34 -21.53 30.06
CA ARG A 681 23.41 -22.48 29.69
C ARG A 681 22.85 -23.85 29.36
N LEU A 682 23.46 -24.50 28.38
CA LEU A 682 23.18 -25.89 28.01
C LEU A 682 24.46 -26.72 28.10
N TYR A 683 24.37 -27.90 28.70
CA TYR A 683 25.48 -28.82 28.90
C TYR A 683 25.18 -30.20 28.33
N CYS A 684 26.21 -30.84 27.78
CA CYS A 684 26.27 -32.26 27.46
C CYS A 684 27.32 -32.89 28.39
N GLY A 685 26.89 -33.61 29.43
CA GLY A 685 27.77 -34.03 30.52
C GLY A 685 28.45 -32.83 31.20
N TRP A 686 29.77 -32.70 31.06
CA TRP A 686 30.55 -31.57 31.63
C TRP A 686 30.89 -30.47 30.62
N THR A 687 30.51 -30.65 29.35
CA THR A 687 30.84 -29.72 28.26
C THR A 687 29.68 -28.76 28.05
N MET A 688 29.95 -27.46 28.14
CA MET A 688 28.99 -26.41 27.76
C MET A 688 28.86 -26.36 26.24
N LEU A 689 27.64 -26.29 25.73
CA LEU A 689 27.35 -26.14 24.31
C LEU A 689 27.02 -24.69 23.95
N PRO A 690 27.42 -24.20 22.77
CA PRO A 690 26.95 -22.93 22.26
C PRO A 690 25.46 -23.01 21.91
N ILE A 691 24.72 -21.95 22.26
CA ILE A 691 23.27 -21.86 22.09
C ILE A 691 22.90 -20.52 21.44
N ALA A 692 21.82 -20.53 20.69
CA ALA A 692 21.02 -19.36 20.37
C ALA A 692 19.74 -19.40 21.20
N PHE A 693 19.20 -18.24 21.54
CA PHE A 693 17.89 -18.15 22.17
C PHE A 693 17.09 -16.96 21.66
N THR A 694 15.78 -17.10 21.66
CA THR A 694 14.82 -16.05 21.31
C THR A 694 13.82 -15.85 22.44
N HIS A 695 13.37 -14.62 22.64
CA HIS A 695 12.38 -14.25 23.64
C HIS A 695 11.17 -13.60 22.99
N THR A 696 9.98 -13.93 23.48
CA THR A 696 8.74 -13.29 23.05
C THR A 696 7.80 -13.19 24.25
N VAL A 697 6.97 -12.14 24.29
CA VAL A 697 5.94 -11.98 25.32
C VAL A 697 4.57 -12.25 24.71
N MET A 698 3.84 -13.22 25.25
CA MET A 698 2.46 -13.54 24.84
C MET A 698 1.53 -13.53 26.05
N HIS A 699 0.44 -12.76 25.96
CA HIS A 699 -0.55 -12.61 27.05
C HIS A 699 0.09 -12.26 28.41
N GLY A 700 1.11 -11.39 28.40
CA GLY A 700 1.82 -10.96 29.60
C GLY A 700 2.82 -11.98 30.16
N LYS A 701 3.15 -13.05 29.43
CA LYS A 701 4.10 -14.08 29.85
C LYS A 701 5.30 -14.16 28.93
N SER A 702 6.50 -14.29 29.48
CA SER A 702 7.70 -14.52 28.67
C SER A 702 7.83 -15.96 28.24
N ILE A 703 8.14 -16.15 26.97
CA ILE A 703 8.49 -17.44 26.36
C ILE A 703 9.94 -17.33 25.89
N LEU A 704 10.81 -18.14 26.46
CA LEU A 704 12.22 -18.25 26.11
C LEU A 704 12.45 -19.58 25.37
N CYS A 705 12.85 -19.49 24.11
CA CYS A 705 13.19 -20.64 23.27
C CYS A 705 14.71 -20.75 23.16
N ILE A 706 15.27 -21.91 23.46
CA ILE A 706 16.72 -22.17 23.51
C ILE A 706 17.03 -23.30 22.52
N GLN A 707 17.97 -23.05 21.62
CA GLN A 707 18.40 -24.00 20.60
C GLN A 707 19.93 -24.11 20.58
N PRO A 708 20.50 -25.33 20.59
CA PRO A 708 21.94 -25.48 20.37
C PRO A 708 22.31 -25.11 18.93
N GLU A 709 23.50 -24.55 18.71
CA GLU A 709 23.97 -24.23 17.34
C GLU A 709 24.19 -25.48 16.47
N GLN A 710 24.24 -26.66 17.09
CA GLN A 710 24.32 -27.95 16.42
C GLN A 710 23.22 -28.87 16.98
N PRO A 711 22.60 -29.73 16.17
CA PRO A 711 21.59 -30.68 16.64
C PRO A 711 22.09 -31.51 17.83
N PHE A 712 21.15 -31.92 18.70
CA PHE A 712 21.51 -32.77 19.82
C PHE A 712 22.02 -34.14 19.33
N THR A 713 22.90 -34.76 20.11
CA THR A 713 23.41 -36.10 19.84
C THR A 713 22.38 -37.13 20.33
N PRO A 714 21.98 -38.12 19.53
CA PRO A 714 21.04 -39.15 19.94
C PRO A 714 21.49 -39.90 21.21
N ASN A 715 20.54 -40.36 22.01
CA ASN A 715 20.77 -41.17 23.22
C ASN A 715 21.81 -40.57 24.19
N THR A 716 21.72 -39.26 24.44
CA THR A 716 22.68 -38.50 25.24
C THR A 716 21.96 -37.65 26.30
N ASP A 717 22.59 -37.51 27.48
CA ASP A 717 22.10 -36.69 28.59
C ASP A 717 22.51 -35.22 28.45
N TYR A 718 21.53 -34.33 28.65
CA TYR A 718 21.69 -32.89 28.60
C TYR A 718 21.15 -32.21 29.86
N THR A 719 21.75 -31.06 30.18
CA THR A 719 21.35 -30.22 31.31
C THR A 719 21.23 -28.76 30.88
N VAL A 720 20.06 -28.17 31.03
CA VAL A 720 19.85 -26.72 30.96
C VAL A 720 19.97 -26.14 32.35
N LEU A 721 20.69 -25.04 32.46
CA LEU A 721 20.89 -24.31 33.71
C LEU A 721 20.54 -22.84 33.50
N LEU A 722 19.53 -22.37 34.25
CA LEU A 722 19.06 -21.00 34.23
C LEU A 722 19.45 -20.28 35.54
N SER A 723 19.85 -19.01 35.43
CA SER A 723 20.07 -18.09 36.54
C SER A 723 21.09 -18.56 37.60
N HIS A 724 22.24 -19.12 37.17
CA HIS A 724 23.26 -19.67 38.09
C HIS A 724 24.20 -18.61 38.72
N THR A 725 24.69 -17.64 37.94
CA THR A 725 25.63 -16.59 38.41
C THR A 725 25.27 -15.16 37.96
N HIS A 726 24.44 -15.03 36.93
CA HIS A 726 23.75 -13.79 36.56
C HIS A 726 22.26 -14.09 36.68
N HIS A 727 21.54 -13.25 37.42
CA HIS A 727 20.12 -13.44 37.66
C HIS A 727 19.33 -12.99 36.44
N ILE A 728 18.42 -13.83 35.98
CA ILE A 728 17.34 -13.39 35.08
C ILE A 728 16.37 -12.58 35.95
N THR A 729 16.00 -11.38 35.53
CA THR A 729 15.05 -10.52 36.25
C THR A 729 13.76 -10.33 35.47
N ASP A 730 12.69 -9.95 36.15
CA ASP A 730 11.52 -9.35 35.50
C ASP A 730 11.86 -7.94 34.96
N THR A 731 10.88 -7.29 34.32
CA THR A 731 11.02 -5.89 33.87
C THR A 731 11.08 -4.86 35.01
N ALA A 732 10.75 -5.23 36.25
CA ALA A 732 10.87 -4.41 37.44
C ALA A 732 12.24 -4.58 38.15
N GLY A 733 13.08 -5.52 37.68
CA GLY A 733 14.40 -5.82 38.23
C GLY A 733 14.41 -6.86 39.35
N ASN A 734 13.30 -7.55 39.62
CA ASN A 734 13.28 -8.63 40.62
C ASN A 734 13.96 -9.88 40.06
N PRO A 735 15.02 -10.40 40.70
CA PRO A 735 15.73 -11.57 40.22
C PRO A 735 14.96 -12.85 40.54
N MET A 736 14.97 -13.82 39.60
CA MET A 736 14.47 -15.17 39.83
C MET A 736 14.91 -15.72 41.20
N SER A 737 13.95 -16.29 41.93
CA SER A 737 14.14 -16.71 43.33
C SER A 737 15.18 -17.84 43.50
N SER A 738 15.42 -18.63 42.46
CA SER A 738 16.38 -19.75 42.46
C SER A 738 16.84 -20.08 41.05
N HIS A 739 18.07 -20.60 40.93
CA HIS A 739 18.53 -21.21 39.69
C HIS A 739 17.70 -22.46 39.37
N VAL A 740 17.46 -22.71 38.08
CA VAL A 740 16.68 -23.86 37.61
C VAL A 740 17.55 -24.78 36.81
N VAL A 741 17.43 -26.08 37.09
CA VAL A 741 18.16 -27.16 36.41
C VAL A 741 17.14 -28.05 35.73
N ILE A 742 17.24 -28.19 34.41
CA ILE A 742 16.38 -29.07 33.61
C ILE A 742 17.29 -30.14 33.02
N ASN A 743 17.15 -31.39 33.50
CA ASN A 743 17.88 -32.52 32.95
C ASN A 743 16.98 -33.27 31.97
N PHE A 744 17.50 -33.70 30.84
CA PHE A 744 16.74 -34.53 29.89
C PHE A 744 17.65 -35.44 29.09
N HIS A 745 17.09 -36.52 28.55
CA HIS A 745 17.76 -37.49 27.70
C HIS A 745 17.13 -37.45 26.31
N THR A 746 17.96 -37.40 25.27
CA THR A 746 17.47 -37.41 23.88
C THR A 746 17.09 -38.81 23.42
N ALA A 747 16.11 -38.92 22.53
CA ALA A 747 15.75 -40.17 21.88
C ALA A 747 16.93 -40.83 21.13
N ALA A 748 16.91 -42.16 21.03
CA ALA A 748 17.90 -42.95 20.30
C ALA A 748 17.62 -43.04 18.80
N VAL A 749 17.15 -41.94 18.19
CA VAL A 749 16.71 -41.87 16.79
C VAL A 749 17.56 -40.83 16.05
N THR A 750 17.92 -41.15 14.80
CA THR A 750 18.63 -40.24 13.89
C THR A 750 17.78 -39.99 12.65
N TYR A 751 17.71 -38.73 12.21
CA TYR A 751 17.06 -38.37 10.95
C TYR A 751 18.02 -38.51 9.77
N THR A 752 17.61 -39.26 8.75
CA THR A 752 18.35 -39.37 7.47
C THR A 752 17.98 -38.29 6.46
N GLU A 753 16.82 -37.65 6.67
CA GLU A 753 16.27 -36.58 5.84
C GLU A 753 15.37 -35.70 6.72
N LEU A 754 15.42 -34.38 6.53
CA LEU A 754 14.54 -33.40 7.16
C LEU A 754 13.70 -32.76 6.05
N VAL A 755 12.40 -33.02 6.07
CA VAL A 755 11.45 -32.43 5.12
C VAL A 755 10.65 -31.38 5.87
N MET A 756 10.84 -30.10 5.50
CA MET A 756 10.00 -29.02 5.99
C MET A 756 8.62 -29.17 5.35
N ILE A 757 7.62 -29.50 6.16
CA ILE A 757 6.24 -29.72 5.67
C ILE A 757 5.54 -28.38 5.45
N GLU A 758 5.74 -27.41 6.36
CA GLU A 758 5.23 -26.03 6.27
C GLU A 758 6.19 -25.06 7.00
N ASP A 759 6.21 -23.81 6.55
CA ASP A 759 6.98 -22.71 7.15
C ASP A 759 6.02 -21.77 7.92
N PHE A 760 6.11 -21.77 9.25
CA PHE A 760 5.25 -21.01 10.15
C PHE A 760 5.60 -19.52 10.26
N THR A 761 6.50 -19.02 9.40
CA THR A 761 6.86 -17.60 9.36
C THR A 761 5.87 -16.74 8.56
N SER A 762 4.84 -17.34 7.94
CA SER A 762 3.81 -16.63 7.16
C SER A 762 2.38 -17.03 7.58
N PRO A 763 1.43 -16.08 7.75
CA PRO A 763 0.04 -16.39 8.08
C PRO A 763 -0.73 -16.88 6.83
N GLY A 764 -0.58 -18.16 6.48
CA GLY A 764 -1.33 -18.85 5.41
C GLY A 764 -2.48 -19.73 5.93
N THR A 765 -3.24 -20.38 5.04
CA THR A 765 -4.39 -21.26 5.39
C THR A 765 -3.92 -22.51 6.14
N TRP A 766 -4.19 -22.56 7.44
CA TRP A 766 -3.81 -23.67 8.30
C TRP A 766 -4.50 -24.98 7.90
N TRP A 767 -3.74 -26.08 7.86
CA TRP A 767 -4.32 -27.42 7.90
C TRP A 767 -4.79 -27.71 9.34
N GLN A 768 -6.08 -27.93 9.57
CA GLN A 768 -6.58 -28.39 10.88
C GLN A 768 -6.37 -29.90 11.01
N PRO A 769 -5.50 -30.38 11.92
CA PRO A 769 -5.37 -31.81 12.14
C PRO A 769 -6.64 -32.35 12.82
N GLU A 770 -7.13 -33.51 12.38
CA GLU A 770 -8.31 -34.17 12.96
C GLU A 770 -8.09 -34.66 14.41
N GLN A 771 -6.87 -34.55 14.94
CA GLN A 771 -6.53 -34.85 16.34
C GLN A 771 -5.57 -33.81 16.90
N SER A 772 -6.00 -33.15 17.98
CA SER A 772 -5.26 -32.13 18.72
C SER A 772 -4.25 -32.78 19.67
N GLY A 773 -2.96 -32.44 19.52
CA GLY A 773 -1.97 -32.64 20.59
C GLY A 773 -0.51 -32.80 20.19
N SER A 774 0.03 -32.02 19.23
CA SER A 774 1.47 -31.79 19.00
C SER A 774 1.65 -30.91 17.76
N THR A 775 2.52 -29.89 17.79
CA THR A 775 2.91 -29.07 16.62
C THR A 775 4.03 -29.70 15.78
N HIS A 776 4.33 -30.98 15.99
CA HIS A 776 5.22 -31.76 15.13
C HIS A 776 4.48 -32.95 14.52
N GLY A 777 4.43 -33.01 13.18
CA GLY A 777 4.04 -34.19 12.43
C GLY A 777 5.29 -34.94 11.97
N ILE A 778 5.57 -36.09 12.58
CA ILE A 778 6.58 -37.03 12.10
C ILE A 778 5.86 -38.06 11.23
N ASP A 779 6.26 -38.22 9.97
CA ASP A 779 5.86 -39.36 9.17
C ASP A 779 6.54 -40.63 9.72
N THR A 780 5.79 -41.38 10.52
CA THR A 780 6.27 -42.62 11.14
C THR A 780 6.46 -43.78 10.14
N SER A 781 6.13 -43.60 8.86
CA SER A 781 6.33 -44.63 7.83
C SER A 781 7.80 -44.84 7.41
N MET A 782 8.71 -43.95 7.85
CA MET A 782 10.12 -43.94 7.45
C MET A 782 11.11 -44.06 8.63
N VAL A 783 10.66 -44.44 9.83
CA VAL A 783 11.56 -44.72 10.98
C VAL A 783 12.14 -46.13 10.82
N ALA A 784 13.48 -46.23 10.81
CA ALA A 784 14.21 -47.52 10.83
C ALA A 784 14.58 -47.92 12.26
#